data_AF-A0A517TT51-F1
#
_entry.id   AF-A0A517TT51-F1
#
_cell.length_a   1.000
_cell.length_b   1.000
_cell.length_c   1.000
_cell.angle_alpha   90.00
_cell.angle_beta   90.00
_cell.angle_gamma   90.00
#
_symmetry.space_group_name_H-M   'P 1'
#
loop_
_entity.id
_entity.type
_entity.pdbx_description
1 polymer ?
#
loop_
_entity_poly.entity_id
_entity_poly.type
_entity_poly.pdbx_seq_one_letter_code
_entity_poly.pdbx_strand_id
1 'polypeptide(L)'
;MSVRNERPGTLLFPLDAIATSFDSESTISVGVIHHPFNWFKQPEAMRPLKQLLESLVDIVITSHEHSPLISETNYGKQISVVHVEGGALQELKHPQNSSFNVLKIELGGSPKISSCTFNWEGTFYKRLDQFADRELNSRHRIDKHFRLSTSFEQFVDDAELPIVDSAGRAISLSDCFTYPDLRDFGDIAAHSEWKRVRAEDARETILTANYVLISGAESSGKSSLAKTLFRDLHHSGKLPLLLNGRNLKSLENLPSLRKSFERAVKSQYAKLAAENFEQLDAARKVLIIDDFDTSPIESEQLTSAIKFFKESFGCVILLVSEDAIADSFDGSSDAAAAMAGFQRFSICEFGHLRIEALASKWLSLSSDSRDEGTSLREEIDRVCRVLEHTLKTNAIPHHPWILLVLLRQVYVTDEVAAKNGSYGHLYNAVITAALARSKVTSVDIKTKYTYLSHFAKELYNKRQPTLDAEEMKSLHQSYCDLYDLELDYKATIEDLVNTGLLRDEDGIIAFRAKYSYCFFLAWYLNRHVHQEEVRSTIRELCGQLFHDESANTVVFLAHLCGDPIVLSEMKAAAGVLLGSLAPCNLTEDVQFLDQLNPKTFQLELPSTPADQNRRDRLEAKDEAIVEREPRMHDGRGITTHPSPKAKNSEAEIQRDGCGPLAKPCRSLAKFCGMKLEQSKRPTSSKRLSRFAFLDDDLLRIF
;
A
#
# COMPACT_ATOMS: atom_id res chain seq x y z
N MET A 1 25.22 -25.10 20.84
CA MET A 1 26.45 -25.92 20.75
C MET A 1 26.04 -27.35 20.44
N SER A 2 26.75 -28.01 19.53
CA SER A 2 26.40 -29.38 19.12
C SER A 2 26.66 -30.39 20.24
N VAL A 3 25.80 -31.40 20.35
CA VAL A 3 25.85 -32.44 21.39
C VAL A 3 25.93 -33.82 20.76
N ARG A 4 26.66 -34.74 21.37
CA ARG A 4 26.73 -36.14 20.91
C ARG A 4 25.32 -36.76 21.02
N ASN A 5 24.75 -37.20 19.90
CA ASN A 5 23.36 -37.69 19.71
C ASN A 5 22.28 -36.57 19.65
N GLU A 6 22.51 -35.55 18.83
CA GLU A 6 21.51 -34.53 18.50
C GLU A 6 20.22 -35.13 17.93
N ARG A 7 19.08 -34.56 18.33
CA ARG A 7 17.76 -34.97 17.85
C ARG A 7 17.27 -34.00 16.77
N PRO A 8 16.86 -34.49 15.59
CA PRO A 8 16.27 -33.63 14.56
C PRO A 8 15.09 -32.82 15.10
N GLY A 9 15.01 -31.54 14.74
CA GLY A 9 13.85 -30.70 15.04
C GLY A 9 13.83 -30.00 16.40
N THR A 10 14.89 -30.09 17.22
CA THR A 10 14.98 -29.41 18.53
C THR A 10 15.86 -28.16 18.52
N LEU A 11 16.31 -27.71 17.36
CA LEU A 11 17.26 -26.61 17.22
C LEU A 11 16.54 -25.27 17.00
N LEU A 12 17.03 -24.23 17.69
CA LEU A 12 16.69 -22.83 17.49
C LEU A 12 17.98 -22.04 17.19
N PHE A 13 17.89 -21.00 16.37
CA PHE A 13 19.03 -20.17 16.01
C PHE A 13 18.79 -18.70 16.42
N PRO A 14 19.66 -18.08 17.23
CA PRO A 14 19.53 -16.68 17.60
C PRO A 14 19.99 -15.79 16.44
N LEU A 15 19.04 -15.26 15.67
CA LEU A 15 19.32 -14.46 14.46
C LEU A 15 20.09 -13.18 14.80
N ASP A 16 19.78 -12.56 15.94
CA ASP A 16 20.43 -11.33 16.41
C ASP A 16 21.92 -11.51 16.71
N ALA A 17 22.39 -12.75 16.88
CA ALA A 17 23.80 -13.06 17.10
C ALA A 17 24.62 -13.13 15.80
N ILE A 18 23.96 -13.15 14.63
CA ILE A 18 24.65 -13.11 13.33
C ILE A 18 25.07 -11.66 13.08
N ALA A 19 26.37 -11.40 13.08
CA ALA A 19 26.91 -10.10 12.67
C ALA A 19 26.49 -9.79 11.22
N THR A 20 25.75 -8.71 11.02
CA THR A 20 25.36 -8.21 9.70
C THR A 20 26.42 -7.30 9.07
N SER A 21 27.50 -7.00 9.81
CA SER A 21 28.65 -6.22 9.34
C SER A 21 29.67 -7.12 8.64
N PHE A 22 29.65 -7.14 7.31
CA PHE A 22 30.66 -7.82 6.49
C PHE A 22 31.79 -6.88 6.09
N ASP A 23 33.00 -7.45 5.93
CA ASP A 23 34.16 -6.74 5.42
C ASP A 23 33.92 -6.22 3.99
N SER A 24 34.30 -4.97 3.75
CA SER A 24 34.05 -4.24 2.52
C SER A 24 34.91 -4.68 1.33
N GLU A 25 35.78 -5.69 1.46
CA GLU A 25 36.64 -6.15 0.35
C GLU A 25 36.36 -7.58 -0.18
N SER A 26 35.44 -8.34 0.42
CA SER A 26 35.11 -9.69 -0.07
C SER A 26 34.49 -9.70 -1.48
N THR A 27 35.07 -10.50 -2.38
CA THR A 27 34.55 -10.82 -3.74
C THR A 27 33.48 -11.91 -3.72
N ILE A 28 33.53 -12.79 -2.72
CA ILE A 28 32.59 -13.91 -2.51
C ILE A 28 32.28 -14.03 -1.02
N SER A 29 31.02 -14.33 -0.70
CA SER A 29 30.56 -14.67 0.64
C SER A 29 30.14 -16.13 0.72
N VAL A 30 30.66 -16.84 1.72
CA VAL A 30 30.36 -18.25 1.99
C VAL A 30 29.78 -18.38 3.40
N GLY A 31 28.58 -18.94 3.50
CA GLY A 31 27.93 -19.26 4.76
C GLY A 31 28.11 -20.73 5.06
N VAL A 32 28.54 -21.07 6.27
CA VAL A 32 28.70 -22.46 6.69
C VAL A 32 27.84 -22.70 7.91
N ILE A 33 26.91 -23.65 7.81
CA ILE A 33 26.15 -24.15 8.96
C ILE A 33 26.32 -25.67 9.03
N HIS A 34 26.39 -26.23 10.24
CA HIS A 34 26.59 -27.67 10.37
C HIS A 34 25.36 -28.46 9.91
N HIS A 35 24.16 -28.04 10.35
CA HIS A 35 22.90 -28.72 10.04
C HIS A 35 22.20 -28.07 8.84
N PRO A 36 21.56 -28.84 7.95
CA PRO A 36 20.74 -28.32 6.87
C PRO A 36 19.41 -27.77 7.39
N PHE A 37 18.71 -26.98 6.55
CA PHE A 37 17.53 -26.22 6.98
C PHE A 37 16.35 -27.10 7.41
N ASN A 38 16.23 -28.32 6.90
CA ASN A 38 15.21 -29.29 7.29
C ASN A 38 15.34 -29.79 8.75
N TRP A 39 16.46 -29.52 9.43
CA TRP A 39 16.64 -29.83 10.86
C TRP A 39 15.89 -28.86 11.80
N PHE A 40 15.30 -27.79 11.27
CA PHE A 40 14.50 -26.81 12.00
C PHE A 40 13.00 -27.12 11.82
N LYS A 41 12.33 -27.57 12.89
CA LYS A 41 10.94 -28.11 12.83
C LYS A 41 9.87 -27.03 12.59
N GLN A 42 10.13 -25.80 13.02
CA GLN A 42 9.20 -24.69 12.93
C GLN A 42 9.52 -23.85 11.69
N PRO A 43 8.59 -23.71 10.72
CA PRO A 43 8.75 -22.78 9.61
C PRO A 43 9.15 -21.37 10.06
N GLU A 44 8.72 -20.96 11.25
CA GLU A 44 8.99 -19.68 11.90
C GLU A 44 10.45 -19.52 12.31
N ALA A 45 11.18 -20.61 12.62
CA ALA A 45 12.60 -20.58 12.92
C ALA A 45 13.45 -20.83 11.66
N MET A 46 13.00 -21.74 10.79
CA MET A 46 13.70 -22.13 9.58
C MET A 46 13.70 -21.01 8.53
N ARG A 47 12.53 -20.42 8.22
CA ARG A 47 12.39 -19.45 7.11
C ARG A 47 13.22 -18.19 7.36
N PRO A 48 13.21 -17.57 8.55
CA PRO A 48 14.02 -16.39 8.78
C PRO A 48 15.52 -16.67 8.72
N LEU A 49 15.99 -17.80 9.27
CA LEU A 49 17.40 -18.20 9.18
C LEU A 49 17.82 -18.44 7.73
N LYS A 50 16.99 -19.16 6.96
CA LYS A 50 17.24 -19.43 5.54
C LYS A 50 17.26 -18.13 4.73
N GLN A 51 16.26 -17.26 4.91
CA GLN A 51 16.17 -15.97 4.23
C GLN A 51 17.34 -15.04 4.58
N LEU A 52 17.76 -15.02 5.85
CA LEU A 52 18.90 -14.25 6.32
C LEU A 52 20.20 -14.81 5.74
N LEU A 53 20.47 -16.11 5.83
CA LEU A 53 21.68 -16.69 5.24
C LEU A 53 21.73 -16.46 3.72
N GLU A 54 20.64 -16.73 3.00
CA GLU A 54 20.55 -16.54 1.55
C GLU A 54 20.50 -15.06 1.13
N SER A 55 20.26 -14.12 2.06
CA SER A 55 20.49 -12.69 1.82
C SER A 55 21.94 -12.28 2.07
N LEU A 56 22.71 -13.07 2.82
CA LEU A 56 24.07 -12.76 3.26
C LEU A 56 25.20 -13.48 2.50
N VAL A 57 24.91 -14.57 1.78
CA VAL A 57 25.96 -15.38 1.14
C VAL A 57 25.68 -15.78 -0.30
N ASP A 58 26.74 -15.99 -1.08
CA ASP A 58 26.67 -16.53 -2.44
C ASP A 58 26.58 -18.06 -2.43
N ILE A 59 27.23 -18.68 -1.45
CA ILE A 59 27.34 -20.13 -1.29
C ILE A 59 26.95 -20.49 0.14
N VAL A 60 25.96 -21.36 0.31
CA VAL A 60 25.61 -21.97 1.59
C VAL A 60 26.16 -23.39 1.62
N ILE A 61 27.04 -23.68 2.58
CA ILE A 61 27.58 -25.01 2.83
C ILE A 61 26.90 -25.60 4.07
N THR A 62 26.32 -26.78 3.91
CA THR A 62 25.69 -27.56 4.98
C THR A 62 26.28 -28.97 5.05
N SER A 63 26.05 -29.69 6.15
CA SER A 63 26.56 -31.06 6.35
C SER A 63 25.53 -31.90 7.12
N HIS A 64 25.98 -32.89 7.89
CA HIS A 64 25.19 -33.72 8.81
C HIS A 64 24.33 -34.84 8.18
N GLU A 65 23.80 -34.68 6.96
CA GLU A 65 22.96 -35.72 6.32
C GLU A 65 23.76 -36.81 5.57
N HIS A 66 25.09 -36.72 5.58
CA HIS A 66 26.03 -37.68 4.98
C HIS A 66 25.74 -37.99 3.49
N SER A 67 24.94 -37.13 2.85
CA SER A 67 24.44 -37.29 1.48
C SER A 67 24.85 -36.04 0.71
N PRO A 68 25.79 -36.15 -0.26
CA PRO A 68 26.23 -34.98 -1.00
C PRO A 68 25.16 -34.51 -1.96
N LEU A 69 24.82 -33.22 -1.92
CA LEU A 69 23.87 -32.59 -2.84
C LEU A 69 24.35 -31.19 -3.20
N ILE A 70 24.21 -30.82 -4.47
CA ILE A 70 24.49 -29.46 -4.94
C ILE A 70 23.26 -28.93 -5.65
N SER A 71 22.61 -27.94 -5.05
CA SER A 71 21.40 -27.32 -5.58
C SER A 71 21.58 -25.82 -5.74
N GLU A 72 20.65 -25.19 -6.44
CA GLU A 72 20.64 -23.75 -6.67
C GLU A 72 19.25 -23.22 -6.38
N THR A 73 19.17 -22.21 -5.53
CA THR A 73 17.94 -21.49 -5.26
C THR A 73 17.94 -20.22 -6.10
N ASN A 74 17.05 -20.14 -7.09
CA ASN A 74 16.92 -18.97 -7.96
C ASN A 74 15.88 -17.98 -7.41
N TYR A 75 16.30 -16.72 -7.29
CA TYR A 75 15.50 -15.58 -6.88
C TYR A 75 15.25 -14.66 -8.08
N GLY A 76 14.28 -15.01 -8.92
CA GLY A 76 14.02 -14.31 -10.19
C GLY A 76 15.03 -14.69 -11.29
N LYS A 77 15.22 -13.82 -12.28
CA LYS A 77 16.06 -14.12 -13.47
C LYS A 77 17.57 -13.88 -13.27
N GLN A 78 17.98 -13.23 -12.19
CA GLN A 78 19.34 -12.67 -12.07
C GLN A 78 20.02 -12.95 -10.72
N ILE A 79 19.37 -13.66 -9.80
CA ILE A 79 19.93 -13.90 -8.47
C ILE A 79 19.85 -15.40 -8.18
N SER A 80 20.96 -15.99 -7.77
CA SER A 80 21.00 -17.38 -7.35
C SER A 80 21.92 -17.59 -6.16
N VAL A 81 21.56 -18.52 -5.29
CA VAL A 81 22.37 -18.98 -4.16
C VAL A 81 22.68 -20.45 -4.36
N VAL A 82 23.96 -20.81 -4.28
CA VAL A 82 24.42 -22.19 -4.46
C VAL A 82 24.45 -22.89 -3.11
N HIS A 83 23.73 -24.00 -3.00
CA HIS A 83 23.72 -24.84 -1.81
C HIS A 83 24.61 -26.05 -2.03
N VAL A 84 25.52 -26.31 -1.10
CA VAL A 84 26.45 -27.44 -1.13
C VAL A 84 26.31 -28.22 0.17
N GLU A 85 25.72 -29.40 0.07
CA GLU A 85 25.67 -30.40 1.14
C GLU A 85 26.89 -31.32 1.02
N GLY A 86 27.69 -31.39 2.09
CA GLY A 86 28.89 -32.21 2.15
C GLY A 86 28.62 -33.68 2.49
N GLY A 87 29.27 -34.58 1.76
CA GLY A 87 29.36 -36.00 2.13
C GLY A 87 30.18 -36.27 3.40
N ALA A 88 30.10 -37.50 3.92
CA ALA A 88 30.84 -37.91 5.12
C ALA A 88 32.25 -38.41 4.76
N LEU A 89 33.28 -37.64 5.07
CA LEU A 89 34.67 -38.04 4.85
C LEU A 89 35.10 -39.06 5.93
N GLN A 90 35.70 -40.17 5.52
CA GLN A 90 36.20 -41.24 6.41
C GLN A 90 35.12 -41.89 7.27
N GLU A 91 33.95 -42.20 6.69
CA GLU A 91 32.88 -42.92 7.38
C GLU A 91 33.36 -44.31 7.86
N LEU A 92 33.55 -44.46 9.18
CA LEU A 92 34.15 -45.65 9.77
C LEU A 92 33.22 -46.86 9.78
N LYS A 93 31.90 -46.64 9.90
CA LYS A 93 30.93 -47.75 9.98
C LYS A 93 30.60 -48.33 8.61
N HIS A 94 30.58 -47.47 7.61
CA HIS A 94 30.25 -47.80 6.22
C HIS A 94 31.23 -47.12 5.27
N PRO A 95 32.48 -47.63 5.13
CA PRO A 95 33.51 -46.99 4.32
C PRO A 95 33.10 -46.72 2.86
N GLN A 96 32.19 -47.52 2.31
CA GLN A 96 31.60 -47.31 0.97
C GLN A 96 30.79 -46.00 0.84
N ASN A 97 30.35 -45.42 1.95
CA ASN A 97 29.65 -44.13 1.99
C ASN A 97 30.61 -42.95 2.17
N SER A 98 31.91 -43.22 2.27
CA SER A 98 32.91 -42.18 2.43
C SER A 98 32.98 -41.30 1.19
N SER A 99 32.71 -40.00 1.35
CA SER A 99 32.62 -39.05 0.24
C SER A 99 33.01 -37.63 0.66
N PHE A 100 33.41 -36.82 -0.32
CA PHE A 100 33.66 -35.39 -0.12
C PHE A 100 33.43 -34.60 -1.41
N ASN A 101 33.22 -33.29 -1.26
CA ASN A 101 32.99 -32.36 -2.36
C ASN A 101 34.21 -31.44 -2.51
N VAL A 102 34.57 -31.12 -3.75
CA VAL A 102 35.57 -30.10 -4.08
C VAL A 102 34.86 -28.97 -4.81
N LEU A 103 34.99 -27.76 -4.29
CA LEU A 103 34.52 -26.53 -4.92
C LEU A 103 35.72 -25.77 -5.48
N LYS A 104 35.71 -25.52 -6.79
CA LYS A 104 36.66 -24.63 -7.45
C LYS A 104 35.95 -23.32 -7.77
N ILE A 105 36.54 -22.24 -7.27
CA ILE A 105 36.02 -20.89 -7.38
C ILE A 105 36.99 -20.07 -8.24
N GLU A 106 36.49 -19.49 -9.32
CA GLU A 106 37.25 -18.60 -10.20
C GLU A 106 36.92 -17.15 -9.84
N LEU A 107 37.92 -16.38 -9.42
CA LEU A 107 37.75 -15.03 -8.86
C LEU A 107 37.85 -13.89 -9.89
N GLY A 108 38.18 -14.19 -11.15
CA GLY A 108 38.36 -13.18 -12.20
C GLY A 108 37.08 -12.92 -12.99
N GLY A 109 36.76 -11.65 -13.28
CA GLY A 109 35.55 -11.29 -14.03
C GLY A 109 34.27 -11.53 -13.22
N SER A 110 33.31 -12.29 -13.77
CA SER A 110 32.16 -12.82 -13.02
C SER A 110 32.59 -14.07 -12.25
N PRO A 111 32.52 -14.09 -10.90
CA PRO A 111 32.84 -15.27 -10.12
C PRO A 111 32.07 -16.52 -10.59
N LYS A 112 32.81 -17.57 -10.93
CA LYS A 112 32.26 -18.87 -11.33
C LYS A 112 32.60 -19.91 -10.28
N ILE A 113 31.61 -20.72 -9.94
CA ILE A 113 31.79 -21.90 -9.12
C ILE A 113 31.64 -23.14 -9.99
N SER A 114 32.54 -24.09 -9.79
CA SER A 114 32.48 -25.40 -10.39
C SER A 114 32.71 -26.41 -9.27
N SER A 115 31.93 -27.50 -9.26
CA SER A 115 31.92 -28.45 -8.16
C SER A 115 32.10 -29.89 -8.64
N CYS A 116 32.58 -30.74 -7.75
CA CYS A 116 32.81 -32.15 -8.01
C CYS A 116 32.71 -32.98 -6.74
N THR A 117 32.04 -34.12 -6.80
CA THR A 117 31.94 -35.09 -5.69
C THR A 117 32.87 -36.28 -5.93
N PHE A 118 33.49 -36.75 -4.85
CA PHE A 118 34.37 -37.91 -4.82
C PHE A 118 33.84 -38.97 -3.85
N ASN A 119 33.70 -40.21 -4.32
CA ASN A 119 33.23 -41.35 -3.51
C ASN A 119 34.31 -42.43 -3.40
N TRP A 120 34.36 -43.10 -2.25
CA TRP A 120 35.28 -44.19 -2.01
C TRP A 120 34.89 -45.47 -2.76
N GLU A 121 35.80 -45.98 -3.62
CA GLU A 121 35.65 -47.28 -4.30
C GLU A 121 36.54 -48.36 -3.68
N GLY A 122 36.83 -48.27 -2.38
CA GLY A 122 37.56 -49.31 -1.64
C GLY A 122 39.09 -49.14 -1.61
N THR A 123 39.69 -48.60 -2.68
CA THR A 123 41.14 -48.37 -2.76
C THR A 123 41.52 -46.91 -3.05
N PHE A 124 40.66 -46.16 -3.73
CA PHE A 124 40.84 -44.74 -4.01
C PHE A 124 39.48 -44.04 -4.06
N TYR A 125 39.52 -42.71 -4.05
CA TYR A 125 38.32 -41.88 -4.27
C TYR A 125 38.13 -41.62 -5.77
N LYS A 126 36.98 -42.02 -6.30
CA LYS A 126 36.59 -41.78 -7.68
C LYS A 126 35.69 -40.55 -7.79
N ARG A 127 35.99 -39.70 -8.76
CA ARG A 127 35.16 -38.56 -9.17
C ARG A 127 33.87 -39.07 -9.83
N LEU A 128 32.71 -38.61 -9.37
CA LEU A 128 31.41 -39.03 -9.90
C LEU A 128 30.85 -38.11 -10.99
N ASP A 129 31.12 -36.79 -10.93
CA ASP A 129 30.50 -35.81 -11.84
C ASP A 129 31.52 -34.93 -12.58
N GLN A 130 31.09 -34.41 -13.74
CA GLN A 130 31.78 -33.40 -14.55
C GLN A 130 31.34 -32.00 -14.10
N PHE A 131 32.27 -31.04 -14.08
CA PHE A 131 32.03 -29.67 -13.61
C PHE A 131 30.81 -29.05 -14.32
N ALA A 132 29.75 -28.75 -13.55
CA ALA A 132 28.76 -27.78 -13.98
C ALA A 132 29.26 -26.40 -13.55
N ASP A 133 29.70 -25.60 -14.52
CA ASP A 133 30.04 -24.20 -14.27
C ASP A 133 28.75 -23.44 -13.94
N ARG A 134 28.72 -22.78 -12.79
CA ARG A 134 27.65 -21.87 -12.41
C ARG A 134 28.24 -20.49 -12.19
N GLU A 135 27.66 -19.50 -12.87
CA GLU A 135 27.94 -18.12 -12.51
C GLU A 135 27.27 -17.84 -11.17
N LEU A 136 28.05 -17.43 -10.18
CA LEU A 136 27.45 -16.85 -8.98
C LEU A 136 26.78 -15.56 -9.42
N ASN A 137 25.58 -15.25 -8.94
CA ASN A 137 24.90 -13.98 -9.21
C ASN A 137 24.16 -13.60 -7.93
N SER A 138 24.78 -12.81 -7.05
CA SER A 138 24.27 -12.66 -5.70
C SER A 138 23.62 -11.32 -5.41
N ARG A 139 22.84 -11.32 -4.32
CA ARG A 139 22.30 -10.11 -3.67
C ARG A 139 23.42 -9.17 -3.19
N HIS A 140 24.63 -9.67 -2.95
CA HIS A 140 25.83 -8.87 -2.64
C HIS A 140 26.48 -8.21 -3.86
N ARG A 141 25.93 -8.45 -5.07
CA ARG A 141 26.28 -7.71 -6.29
C ARG A 141 25.39 -6.51 -6.57
N ILE A 142 24.62 -6.07 -5.59
CA ILE A 142 24.56 -4.63 -5.37
C ILE A 142 25.98 -4.30 -4.92
N ASP A 143 26.84 -3.91 -5.89
CA ASP A 143 28.19 -3.40 -5.66
C ASP A 143 28.21 -2.63 -4.33
N LYS A 144 29.24 -2.75 -3.50
CA LYS A 144 29.31 -2.01 -2.23
C LYS A 144 29.14 -0.50 -2.42
N HIS A 145 29.37 0.00 -3.64
CA HIS A 145 29.03 1.34 -4.09
C HIS A 145 27.52 1.67 -4.08
N PHE A 146 26.64 0.70 -4.32
CA PHE A 146 25.19 0.84 -4.45
C PHE A 146 24.40 0.45 -3.18
N ARG A 147 25.07 0.29 -2.03
CA ARG A 147 24.38 0.14 -0.73
C ARG A 147 23.57 1.39 -0.42
N LEU A 148 22.38 1.20 0.14
CA LEU A 148 21.55 2.31 0.59
C LEU A 148 22.18 2.95 1.84
N SER A 149 21.87 4.22 2.06
CA SER A 149 22.21 4.87 3.32
C SER A 149 21.28 4.37 4.43
N THR A 150 21.78 4.29 5.68
CA THR A 150 20.98 3.80 6.81
C THR A 150 19.71 4.63 7.04
N SER A 151 19.80 5.96 6.89
CA SER A 151 18.65 6.84 7.01
C SER A 151 17.61 6.58 5.93
N PHE A 152 18.05 6.27 4.71
CA PHE A 152 17.14 5.98 3.61
C PHE A 152 16.52 4.58 3.70
N GLU A 153 17.25 3.58 4.19
CA GLU A 153 16.69 2.26 4.51
C GLU A 153 15.55 2.37 5.53
N GLN A 154 15.77 3.16 6.59
CA GLN A 154 14.73 3.45 7.59
C GLN A 154 13.53 4.16 6.95
N PHE A 155 13.76 5.16 6.10
CA PHE A 155 12.69 5.88 5.40
C PHE A 155 11.84 4.97 4.50
N VAL A 156 12.48 4.05 3.75
CA VAL A 156 11.78 3.14 2.84
C VAL A 156 10.96 2.09 3.60
N ASP A 157 11.40 1.67 4.78
CA ASP A 157 10.64 0.73 5.62
C ASP A 157 9.76 1.42 6.68
N ASP A 158 9.64 2.75 6.62
CA ASP A 158 8.77 3.54 7.51
C ASP A 158 7.31 3.47 7.03
N ALA A 159 6.42 2.97 7.90
CA ALA A 159 4.99 2.92 7.65
C ALA A 159 4.33 4.32 7.66
N GLU A 160 5.02 5.33 8.22
CA GLU A 160 4.53 6.71 8.42
C GLU A 160 3.31 6.82 9.36
N LEU A 161 3.01 5.74 10.08
CA LEU A 161 1.91 5.66 11.03
C LEU A 161 2.46 5.71 12.46
N PRO A 162 1.85 6.48 13.39
CA PRO A 162 2.17 6.41 14.81
C PRO A 162 1.54 5.14 15.45
N ILE A 163 1.72 3.99 14.80
CA ILE A 163 1.14 2.71 15.19
C ILE A 163 2.23 1.80 15.75
N VAL A 164 1.87 1.11 16.82
CA VAL A 164 2.70 0.10 17.49
C VAL A 164 1.93 -1.20 17.55
N ASP A 165 2.64 -2.31 17.63
CA ASP A 165 2.04 -3.61 17.91
C ASP A 165 1.61 -3.72 19.39
N SER A 166 1.07 -4.89 19.76
CA SER A 166 0.62 -5.16 21.13
C SER A 166 1.72 -5.07 22.18
N ALA A 167 2.99 -5.23 21.78
CA ALA A 167 4.16 -5.13 22.66
C ALA A 167 4.74 -3.69 22.71
N GLY A 168 4.13 -2.74 21.99
CA GLY A 168 4.59 -1.35 21.94
C GLY A 168 5.74 -1.12 20.96
N ARG A 169 6.10 -2.10 20.12
CA ARG A 169 7.13 -1.95 19.08
C ARG A 169 6.54 -1.20 17.89
N ALA A 170 7.29 -0.26 17.32
CA ALA A 170 6.88 0.46 16.12
C ALA A 170 6.75 -0.51 14.95
N ILE A 171 5.65 -0.41 14.21
CA ILE A 171 5.38 -1.29 13.06
C ILE A 171 6.07 -0.69 11.83
N SER A 172 6.90 -1.50 11.17
CA SER A 172 7.50 -1.14 9.89
C SER A 172 6.52 -1.32 8.73
N LEU A 173 6.83 -0.71 7.59
CA LEU A 173 6.07 -0.92 6.36
C LEU A 173 6.13 -2.39 5.92
N SER A 174 7.28 -3.05 6.04
CA SER A 174 7.44 -4.49 5.76
C SER A 174 6.47 -5.38 6.55
N ASP A 175 6.20 -5.03 7.81
CA ASP A 175 5.34 -5.80 8.72
C ASP A 175 3.86 -5.81 8.25
N CYS A 176 3.38 -4.70 7.67
CA CYS A 176 1.96 -4.52 7.36
C CYS A 176 1.62 -4.38 5.87
N PHE A 177 2.60 -4.11 4.99
CA PHE A 177 2.33 -3.85 3.57
C PHE A 177 1.76 -5.07 2.85
N THR A 178 0.74 -4.86 2.04
CA THR A 178 0.28 -5.83 1.05
C THR A 178 0.07 -5.09 -0.27
N TYR A 179 0.45 -5.71 -1.39
CA TYR A 179 0.16 -5.14 -2.70
C TYR A 179 -1.36 -4.97 -2.84
N PRO A 180 -1.84 -3.83 -3.38
CA PRO A 180 -3.24 -3.62 -3.68
C PRO A 180 -3.63 -4.34 -4.98
N ASP A 181 -4.93 -4.54 -5.18
CA ASP A 181 -5.44 -4.77 -6.53
C ASP A 181 -5.32 -3.48 -7.35
N LEU A 182 -5.17 -3.61 -8.66
CA LEU A 182 -5.06 -2.47 -9.57
C LEU A 182 -6.11 -2.57 -10.67
N ARG A 183 -6.56 -1.41 -11.17
CA ARG A 183 -7.22 -1.29 -12.47
C ARG A 183 -6.16 -0.96 -13.52
N ASP A 184 -5.96 -1.83 -14.50
CA ASP A 184 -5.09 -1.62 -15.65
C ASP A 184 -5.88 -1.06 -16.81
N PHE A 185 -5.57 0.17 -17.23
CA PHE A 185 -6.22 0.86 -18.34
C PHE A 185 -5.47 0.67 -19.66
N GLY A 186 -4.32 0.00 -19.66
CA GLY A 186 -3.44 -0.11 -20.82
C GLY A 186 -2.61 1.15 -21.05
N ASP A 187 -2.22 1.40 -22.31
CA ASP A 187 -1.49 2.60 -22.70
C ASP A 187 -2.36 3.85 -22.50
N ILE A 188 -1.82 4.92 -21.92
CA ILE A 188 -2.52 6.20 -21.73
C ILE A 188 -3.12 6.74 -23.03
N ALA A 189 -2.43 6.55 -24.17
CA ALA A 189 -2.94 7.00 -25.47
C ALA A 189 -4.03 6.09 -26.05
N ALA A 190 -4.18 4.86 -25.52
CA ALA A 190 -5.15 3.89 -25.97
C ALA A 190 -6.47 4.01 -25.20
N HIS A 191 -7.58 3.94 -25.93
CA HIS A 191 -8.90 3.89 -25.33
C HIS A 191 -9.31 2.44 -25.08
N SER A 192 -8.89 1.89 -23.95
CA SER A 192 -9.24 0.53 -23.52
C SER A 192 -10.18 0.51 -22.33
N GLU A 193 -11.08 -0.49 -22.29
CA GLU A 193 -11.72 -0.88 -21.04
C GLU A 193 -10.65 -1.37 -20.06
N TRP A 194 -10.79 -0.98 -18.80
CA TRP A 194 -9.85 -1.39 -17.76
C TRP A 194 -10.05 -2.85 -17.37
N LYS A 195 -8.98 -3.48 -16.86
CA LYS A 195 -8.99 -4.85 -16.32
C LYS A 195 -8.45 -4.87 -14.90
N ARG A 196 -9.02 -5.70 -14.03
CA ARG A 196 -8.46 -5.90 -12.70
C ARG A 196 -7.17 -6.73 -12.79
N VAL A 197 -6.11 -6.21 -12.19
CA VAL A 197 -4.89 -6.93 -11.86
C VAL A 197 -4.97 -7.27 -10.38
N ARG A 198 -4.91 -8.57 -10.06
CA ARG A 198 -4.93 -9.03 -8.67
C ARG A 198 -3.65 -8.62 -7.97
N ALA A 199 -3.72 -8.38 -6.67
CA ALA A 199 -2.60 -7.99 -5.83
C ALA A 199 -1.37 -8.91 -5.91
N GLU A 200 -1.57 -10.20 -6.15
CA GLU A 200 -0.48 -11.17 -6.31
C GLU A 200 0.30 -10.96 -7.60
N ASP A 201 -0.37 -10.49 -8.64
CA ASP A 201 0.19 -10.20 -9.97
C ASP A 201 0.61 -8.74 -10.11
N ALA A 202 0.16 -7.85 -9.21
CA ALA A 202 0.36 -6.40 -9.28
C ALA A 202 1.85 -6.03 -9.40
N ARG A 203 2.71 -6.65 -8.58
CA ARG A 203 4.16 -6.43 -8.62
C ARG A 203 4.74 -6.79 -9.98
N GLU A 204 4.50 -7.99 -10.47
CA GLU A 204 5.06 -8.45 -11.74
C GLU A 204 4.52 -7.62 -12.91
N THR A 205 3.23 -7.30 -12.87
CA THR A 205 2.57 -6.49 -13.91
C THR A 205 3.15 -5.09 -14.00
N ILE A 206 3.29 -4.38 -12.86
CA ILE A 206 3.94 -3.06 -12.81
C ILE A 206 5.38 -3.15 -13.33
N LEU A 207 6.15 -4.13 -12.87
CA LEU A 207 7.58 -4.23 -13.19
C LEU A 207 7.88 -4.76 -14.60
N THR A 208 6.88 -5.30 -15.31
CA THR A 208 7.01 -5.73 -16.72
C THR A 208 6.95 -4.54 -17.67
N ALA A 209 6.29 -3.45 -17.26
CA ALA A 209 6.20 -2.23 -18.05
C ALA A 209 7.43 -1.33 -17.83
N ASN A 210 7.93 -0.74 -18.92
CA ASN A 210 9.04 0.21 -18.83
C ASN A 210 8.57 1.58 -18.31
N TYR A 211 7.38 2.02 -18.70
CA TYR A 211 6.85 3.33 -18.31
C TYR A 211 5.49 3.13 -17.67
N VAL A 212 5.34 3.57 -16.42
CA VAL A 212 4.18 3.27 -15.59
C VAL A 212 3.66 4.55 -14.94
N LEU A 213 2.34 4.76 -15.04
CA LEU A 213 1.62 5.81 -14.32
C LEU A 213 0.64 5.13 -13.37
N ILE A 214 0.79 5.36 -12.07
CA ILE A 214 -0.08 4.81 -11.03
C ILE A 214 -0.87 5.94 -10.40
N SER A 215 -2.19 5.82 -10.39
CA SER A 215 -3.11 6.79 -9.79
C SER A 215 -3.84 6.17 -8.59
N GLY A 216 -4.41 7.03 -7.74
CA GLY A 216 -5.29 6.58 -6.67
C GLY A 216 -5.60 7.69 -5.67
N ALA A 217 -6.68 7.51 -4.92
CA ALA A 217 -7.10 8.42 -3.84
C ALA A 217 -5.97 8.74 -2.85
N GLU A 218 -6.07 9.85 -2.12
CA GLU A 218 -5.05 10.33 -1.18
C GLU A 218 -4.56 9.24 -0.21
N SER A 219 -5.48 8.55 0.47
CA SER A 219 -5.17 7.50 1.44
C SER A 219 -5.02 6.08 0.87
N SER A 220 -4.97 5.91 -0.46
CA SER A 220 -4.91 4.59 -1.11
C SER A 220 -3.59 3.83 -0.90
N GLY A 221 -2.53 4.50 -0.43
CA GLY A 221 -1.22 3.89 -0.17
C GLY A 221 -0.20 4.05 -1.30
N LYS A 222 -0.33 5.07 -2.16
CA LYS A 222 0.63 5.38 -3.25
C LYS A 222 2.08 5.45 -2.76
N SER A 223 2.37 6.26 -1.74
CA SER A 223 3.72 6.40 -1.19
C SER A 223 4.26 5.08 -0.61
N SER A 224 3.40 4.30 0.07
CA SER A 224 3.76 2.96 0.55
C SER A 224 4.09 1.99 -0.59
N LEU A 225 3.35 2.07 -1.70
CA LEU A 225 3.63 1.31 -2.92
C LEU A 225 4.95 1.76 -3.56
N ALA A 226 5.21 3.07 -3.66
CA ALA A 226 6.46 3.61 -4.20
C ALA A 226 7.69 3.13 -3.42
N LYS A 227 7.64 3.21 -2.08
CA LYS A 227 8.69 2.68 -1.19
C LYS A 227 8.88 1.18 -1.35
N THR A 228 7.80 0.41 -1.43
CA THR A 228 7.89 -1.04 -1.60
C THR A 228 8.44 -1.42 -2.97
N LEU A 229 8.03 -0.74 -4.04
CA LEU A 229 8.58 -0.93 -5.39
C LEU A 229 10.07 -0.58 -5.43
N PHE A 230 10.48 0.53 -4.79
CA PHE A 230 11.89 0.87 -4.64
C PHE A 230 12.66 -0.31 -4.03
N ARG A 231 12.18 -0.81 -2.89
CA ARG A 231 12.83 -1.92 -2.19
C ARG A 231 12.90 -3.15 -3.08
N ASP A 232 11.80 -3.55 -3.70
CA ASP A 232 11.71 -4.76 -4.52
C ASP A 232 12.60 -4.69 -5.77
N LEU A 233 12.71 -3.50 -6.38
CA LEU A 233 13.60 -3.23 -7.52
C LEU A 233 15.06 -3.29 -7.10
N HIS A 234 15.43 -2.64 -5.99
CA HIS A 234 16.78 -2.69 -5.44
C HIS A 234 17.18 -4.14 -5.11
N HIS A 235 16.30 -4.90 -4.45
CA HIS A 235 16.50 -6.32 -4.16
C HIS A 235 16.64 -7.20 -5.42
N SER A 236 16.09 -6.77 -6.56
CA SER A 236 16.25 -7.45 -7.85
C SER A 236 17.54 -7.07 -8.61
N GLY A 237 18.38 -6.20 -8.04
CA GLY A 237 19.64 -5.72 -8.63
C GLY A 237 19.52 -4.47 -9.51
N LYS A 238 18.32 -3.87 -9.60
CA LYS A 238 18.12 -2.56 -10.22
C LYS A 238 18.56 -1.44 -9.27
N LEU A 239 18.73 -0.24 -9.81
CA LEU A 239 19.15 0.95 -9.06
C LEU A 239 18.06 2.01 -9.16
N PRO A 240 17.01 1.89 -8.33
CA PRO A 240 15.92 2.85 -8.30
C PRO A 240 16.36 4.19 -7.69
N LEU A 241 15.76 5.29 -8.12
CA LEU A 241 15.90 6.61 -7.53
C LEU A 241 14.49 7.11 -7.20
N LEU A 242 14.20 7.29 -5.91
CA LEU A 242 12.88 7.73 -5.44
C LEU A 242 12.86 9.24 -5.20
N LEU A 243 11.95 9.97 -5.84
CA LEU A 243 11.80 11.41 -5.67
C LEU A 243 10.38 11.75 -5.23
N ASN A 244 10.22 12.85 -4.52
CA ASN A 244 8.92 13.47 -4.31
C ASN A 244 8.75 14.61 -5.32
N GLY A 245 7.60 14.66 -6.00
CA GLY A 245 7.28 15.65 -7.04
C GLY A 245 7.42 17.09 -6.56
N ARG A 246 7.02 17.39 -5.30
CA ARG A 246 7.14 18.72 -4.69
C ARG A 246 8.57 19.23 -4.61
N ASN A 247 9.53 18.31 -4.51
CA ASN A 247 10.95 18.63 -4.37
C ASN A 247 11.66 18.74 -5.73
N LEU A 248 10.96 18.49 -6.84
CA LEU A 248 11.47 18.79 -8.17
C LEU A 248 11.54 20.30 -8.34
N LYS A 249 12.58 20.78 -9.04
CA LYS A 249 12.72 22.20 -9.35
C LYS A 249 12.23 22.44 -10.79
N SER A 250 11.67 23.63 -11.04
CA SER A 250 11.23 24.09 -12.37
C SER A 250 12.28 23.78 -13.46
N LEU A 251 11.79 23.36 -14.63
CA LEU A 251 12.61 22.87 -15.75
C LEU A 251 13.12 23.96 -16.68
N GLU A 252 13.00 25.24 -16.31
CA GLU A 252 13.69 26.34 -17.02
C GLU A 252 15.20 26.10 -17.16
N ASN A 253 15.77 25.17 -16.37
CA ASN A 253 17.17 24.78 -16.42
C ASN A 253 17.31 23.25 -16.18
N LEU A 254 17.42 22.42 -17.23
CA LEU A 254 17.75 20.98 -17.13
C LEU A 254 18.90 20.67 -16.14
N PRO A 255 19.98 21.48 -16.06
CA PRO A 255 20.97 21.40 -14.99
C PRO A 255 20.41 21.40 -13.55
N SER A 256 19.32 22.13 -13.27
CA SER A 256 18.67 22.14 -11.94
C SER A 256 17.99 20.81 -11.64
N LEU A 257 17.38 20.17 -12.63
CA LEU A 257 16.81 18.83 -12.50
C LEU A 257 17.89 17.79 -12.24
N ARG A 258 19.01 17.84 -12.97
CA ARG A 258 20.18 16.98 -12.73
C ARG A 258 20.70 17.14 -11.30
N LYS A 259 20.81 18.38 -10.79
CA LYS A 259 21.16 18.63 -9.38
C LYS A 259 20.19 18.04 -8.37
N SER A 260 18.91 17.93 -8.70
CA SER A 260 17.94 17.25 -7.83
C SER A 260 18.18 15.74 -7.82
N PHE A 261 18.51 15.13 -8.97
CA PHE A 261 18.91 13.73 -9.04
C PHE A 261 20.23 13.46 -8.30
N GLU A 262 21.23 14.33 -8.46
CA GLU A 262 22.50 14.23 -7.74
C GLU A 262 22.30 14.24 -6.21
N ARG A 263 21.44 15.15 -5.72
CA ARG A 263 21.10 15.22 -4.30
C ARG A 263 20.40 13.95 -3.83
N ALA A 264 19.46 13.45 -4.61
CA ALA A 264 18.76 12.21 -4.30
C ALA A 264 19.69 10.98 -4.30
N VAL A 265 20.62 10.88 -5.26
CA VAL A 265 21.61 9.78 -5.26
C VAL A 265 22.46 9.84 -3.99
N LYS A 266 22.95 11.03 -3.62
CA LYS A 266 23.78 11.23 -2.43
C LYS A 266 23.04 10.93 -1.12
N SER A 267 21.74 11.20 -1.04
CA SER A 267 20.96 10.91 0.17
C SER A 267 20.54 9.45 0.26
N GLN A 268 20.28 8.80 -0.87
CA GLN A 268 19.72 7.43 -0.92
C GLN A 268 20.78 6.34 -0.85
N TYR A 269 21.96 6.59 -1.42
CA TYR A 269 23.03 5.61 -1.54
C TYR A 269 24.25 6.03 -0.71
N ALA A 270 24.77 5.10 0.09
CA ALA A 270 25.84 5.39 1.05
C ALA A 270 27.20 5.74 0.40
N LYS A 271 27.49 5.16 -0.77
CA LYS A 271 28.82 5.23 -1.41
C LYS A 271 28.76 5.53 -2.91
N LEU A 272 27.57 5.79 -3.46
CA LEU A 272 27.41 6.03 -4.89
C LEU A 272 27.60 7.50 -5.22
N ALA A 273 28.64 7.83 -5.97
CA ALA A 273 28.78 9.16 -6.57
C ALA A 273 27.72 9.38 -7.66
N ALA A 274 27.20 10.60 -7.76
CA ALA A 274 26.16 10.93 -8.73
C ALA A 274 26.65 10.78 -10.18
N GLU A 275 27.92 11.12 -10.43
CA GLU A 275 28.60 10.98 -11.71
C GLU A 275 28.73 9.51 -12.13
N ASN A 276 28.97 8.62 -11.16
CA ASN A 276 29.00 7.18 -11.40
C ASN A 276 27.59 6.66 -11.74
N PHE A 277 26.57 7.12 -11.01
CA PHE A 277 25.19 6.75 -11.29
C PHE A 277 24.73 7.20 -12.69
N GLU A 278 25.07 8.43 -13.11
CA GLU A 278 24.71 8.96 -14.43
C GLU A 278 25.24 8.09 -15.57
N GLN A 279 26.47 7.59 -15.44
CA GLN A 279 27.16 6.73 -16.43
C GLN A 279 26.67 5.27 -16.48
N LEU A 280 25.81 4.85 -15.55
CA LEU A 280 25.26 3.51 -15.59
C LEU A 280 24.32 3.32 -16.78
N ASP A 281 24.26 2.08 -17.26
CA ASP A 281 23.29 1.68 -18.28
C ASP A 281 21.86 2.01 -17.82
N ALA A 282 21.08 2.65 -18.70
CA ALA A 282 19.70 3.01 -18.45
C ALA A 282 18.88 1.78 -18.05
N ALA A 283 19.14 0.59 -18.63
CA ALA A 283 18.44 -0.64 -18.28
C ALA A 283 18.59 -1.04 -16.80
N ARG A 284 19.61 -0.56 -16.10
CA ARG A 284 19.82 -0.79 -14.66
C ARG A 284 19.13 0.25 -13.77
N LYS A 285 18.87 1.45 -14.29
CA LYS A 285 18.32 2.58 -13.54
C LYS A 285 16.80 2.60 -13.62
N VAL A 286 16.16 2.87 -12.49
CA VAL A 286 14.70 3.08 -12.42
C VAL A 286 14.41 4.41 -11.76
N LEU A 287 13.51 5.20 -12.33
CA LEU A 287 13.05 6.44 -11.73
C LEU A 287 11.67 6.21 -11.11
N ILE A 288 11.50 6.53 -9.83
CA ILE A 288 10.21 6.51 -9.15
C ILE A 288 9.94 7.93 -8.67
N ILE A 289 8.85 8.55 -9.09
CA ILE A 289 8.44 9.86 -8.62
C ILE A 289 7.07 9.74 -7.95
N ASP A 290 7.05 9.94 -6.63
CA ASP A 290 5.83 10.03 -5.84
C ASP A 290 5.26 11.45 -5.86
N ASP A 291 3.93 11.61 -5.74
CA ASP A 291 3.21 12.89 -5.86
C ASP A 291 3.63 13.72 -7.09
N PHE A 292 3.79 13.10 -8.27
CA PHE A 292 4.29 13.77 -9.47
C PHE A 292 3.42 14.96 -9.91
N ASP A 293 2.11 14.88 -9.68
CA ASP A 293 1.12 15.94 -9.93
C ASP A 293 1.34 17.20 -9.10
N THR A 294 2.07 17.09 -7.99
CA THR A 294 2.45 18.24 -7.15
C THR A 294 3.77 18.90 -7.58
N SER A 295 4.38 18.42 -8.66
CA SER A 295 5.62 18.99 -9.17
C SER A 295 5.41 20.37 -9.81
N PRO A 296 6.39 21.28 -9.74
CA PRO A 296 6.33 22.58 -10.42
C PRO A 296 6.58 22.47 -11.94
N ILE A 297 6.41 21.28 -12.53
CA ILE A 297 6.61 21.04 -13.95
C ILE A 297 5.34 21.48 -14.67
N GLU A 298 5.43 22.58 -15.41
CA GLU A 298 4.31 23.07 -16.22
C GLU A 298 4.06 22.19 -17.46
N SER A 299 2.83 22.22 -17.98
CA SER A 299 2.41 21.40 -19.13
C SER A 299 3.30 21.56 -20.36
N GLU A 300 3.81 22.77 -20.62
CA GLU A 300 4.73 23.05 -21.73
C GLU A 300 6.09 22.35 -21.59
N GLN A 301 6.54 22.12 -20.35
CA GLN A 301 7.85 21.53 -20.03
C GLN A 301 7.76 20.01 -19.86
N LEU A 302 6.56 19.47 -19.64
CA LEU A 302 6.30 18.06 -19.37
C LEU A 302 6.89 17.14 -20.44
N THR A 303 6.70 17.47 -21.72
CA THR A 303 7.22 16.69 -22.86
C THR A 303 8.74 16.54 -22.79
N SER A 304 9.45 17.62 -22.48
CA SER A 304 10.91 17.61 -22.36
C SER A 304 11.38 16.83 -21.14
N ALA A 305 10.65 16.94 -20.02
CA ALA A 305 10.91 16.19 -18.79
C ALA A 305 10.79 14.67 -19.01
N ILE A 306 9.67 14.24 -19.57
CA ILE A 306 9.37 12.84 -19.83
C ILE A 306 10.36 12.26 -20.83
N LYS A 307 10.71 13.02 -21.87
CA LYS A 307 11.77 12.61 -22.80
C LYS A 307 13.09 12.39 -22.08
N PHE A 308 13.52 13.32 -21.23
CA PHE A 308 14.74 13.19 -20.45
C PHE A 308 14.70 11.98 -19.50
N PHE A 309 13.56 11.70 -18.86
CA PHE A 309 13.39 10.51 -18.01
C PHE A 309 13.53 9.22 -18.83
N LYS A 310 12.85 9.12 -19.97
CA LYS A 310 12.90 7.93 -20.86
C LYS A 310 14.30 7.68 -21.43
N GLU A 311 15.08 8.73 -21.69
CA GLU A 311 16.47 8.63 -22.15
C GLU A 311 17.43 8.24 -21.02
N SER A 312 17.15 8.64 -19.78
CA SER A 312 18.04 8.44 -18.64
C SER A 312 17.78 7.15 -17.86
N PHE A 313 16.58 6.59 -17.94
CA PHE A 313 16.13 5.44 -17.15
C PHE A 313 15.43 4.41 -18.03
N GLY A 314 15.76 3.14 -17.82
CA GLY A 314 15.11 2.02 -18.52
C GLY A 314 13.72 1.73 -17.99
N CYS A 315 13.40 2.19 -16.77
CA CYS A 315 12.05 2.17 -16.23
C CYS A 315 11.72 3.50 -15.52
N VAL A 316 10.50 4.02 -15.72
CA VAL A 316 9.99 5.24 -15.08
C VAL A 316 8.62 4.94 -14.50
N ILE A 317 8.45 5.15 -13.19
CA ILE A 317 7.21 4.96 -12.45
C ILE A 317 6.80 6.32 -11.87
N LEU A 318 5.65 6.83 -12.29
CA LEU A 318 5.08 8.08 -11.81
C LEU A 318 3.84 7.75 -10.99
N LEU A 319 3.74 8.30 -9.77
CA LEU A 319 2.55 8.19 -8.95
C LEU A 319 1.86 9.56 -8.86
N VAL A 320 0.56 9.59 -9.07
CA VAL A 320 -0.25 10.81 -9.11
C VAL A 320 -1.56 10.65 -8.33
N SER A 321 -2.17 11.77 -7.94
CA SER A 321 -3.57 11.78 -7.49
C SER A 321 -4.52 11.32 -8.62
N GLU A 322 -5.71 10.86 -8.23
CA GLU A 322 -6.74 10.44 -9.19
C GLU A 322 -7.32 11.64 -9.97
N ASP A 323 -7.44 12.81 -9.32
CA ASP A 323 -7.93 14.05 -9.93
C ASP A 323 -7.00 14.59 -11.01
N ALA A 324 -5.68 14.50 -10.79
CA ALA A 324 -4.69 14.90 -11.78
C ALA A 324 -4.85 14.16 -13.11
N ILE A 325 -5.42 12.94 -13.09
CA ILE A 325 -5.69 12.21 -14.32
C ILE A 325 -6.78 12.87 -15.16
N ALA A 326 -7.89 13.26 -14.52
CA ALA A 326 -9.02 13.87 -15.20
C ALA A 326 -8.65 15.24 -15.80
N ASP A 327 -7.84 16.01 -15.09
CA ASP A 327 -7.49 17.37 -15.49
C ASP A 327 -6.36 17.45 -16.54
N SER A 328 -5.39 16.52 -16.49
CA SER A 328 -4.13 16.68 -17.25
C SER A 328 -3.97 15.72 -18.43
N PHE A 329 -4.64 14.56 -18.42
CA PHE A 329 -4.39 13.49 -19.39
C PHE A 329 -5.60 13.11 -20.24
N ASP A 330 -6.50 14.06 -20.46
CA ASP A 330 -7.56 13.91 -21.47
C ASP A 330 -6.91 13.73 -22.85
N GLY A 331 -7.40 12.78 -23.64
CA GLY A 331 -6.68 12.22 -24.81
C GLY A 331 -6.35 13.19 -25.96
N SER A 332 -6.72 14.46 -25.82
CA SER A 332 -6.42 15.56 -26.76
C SER A 332 -5.40 16.58 -26.23
N SER A 333 -4.81 16.39 -25.04
CA SER A 333 -3.83 17.31 -24.47
C SER A 333 -2.39 16.98 -24.92
N ASP A 334 -1.53 18.00 -25.02
CA ASP A 334 -0.09 17.80 -25.25
C ASP A 334 0.57 16.94 -24.15
N ALA A 335 -0.01 16.95 -22.95
CA ALA A 335 0.44 16.12 -21.83
C ALA A 335 0.12 14.63 -22.01
N ALA A 336 -1.04 14.28 -22.58
CA ALA A 336 -1.37 12.90 -22.94
C ALA A 336 -0.41 12.38 -24.03
N ALA A 337 -0.07 13.22 -25.01
CA ALA A 337 0.91 12.88 -26.04
C ALA A 337 2.33 12.68 -25.47
N ALA A 338 2.76 13.52 -24.52
CA ALA A 338 4.04 13.36 -23.82
C ALA A 338 4.15 12.01 -23.07
N MET A 339 3.03 11.57 -22.51
CA MET A 339 2.91 10.32 -21.74
C MET A 339 2.61 9.10 -22.61
N ALA A 340 2.61 9.21 -23.94
CA ALA A 340 2.42 8.04 -24.81
C ALA A 340 3.40 6.91 -24.47
N GLY A 341 2.91 5.66 -24.42
CA GLY A 341 3.68 4.48 -24.04
C GLY A 341 3.81 4.24 -22.53
N PHE A 342 3.23 5.10 -21.69
CA PHE A 342 3.04 4.78 -20.27
C PHE A 342 1.83 3.86 -20.11
N GLN A 343 2.00 2.79 -19.35
CA GLN A 343 0.91 1.94 -18.91
C GLN A 343 0.26 2.55 -17.65
N ARG A 344 -1.06 2.74 -17.70
CA ARG A 344 -1.84 3.38 -16.65
C ARG A 344 -2.48 2.35 -15.73
N PHE A 345 -2.23 2.52 -14.44
CA PHE A 345 -2.88 1.79 -13.36
C PHE A 345 -3.62 2.75 -12.41
N SER A 346 -4.70 2.28 -11.79
CA SER A 346 -5.30 2.92 -10.60
C SER A 346 -5.35 1.92 -9.45
N ILE A 347 -5.03 2.37 -8.23
CA ILE A 347 -5.08 1.57 -7.01
C ILE A 347 -6.53 1.36 -6.61
N CYS A 348 -6.96 0.10 -6.49
CA CYS A 348 -8.28 -0.24 -5.98
C CYS A 348 -8.34 -0.08 -4.45
N GLU A 349 -9.54 0.18 -3.94
CA GLU A 349 -9.84 -0.05 -2.53
C GLU A 349 -9.66 -1.53 -2.15
N PHE A 350 -9.39 -1.79 -0.86
CA PHE A 350 -9.20 -3.16 -0.40
C PHE A 350 -10.51 -3.94 -0.42
N GLY A 351 -10.55 -4.95 -1.28
CA GLY A 351 -11.53 -6.02 -1.24
C GLY A 351 -11.40 -6.89 0.02
N HIS A 352 -12.32 -7.82 0.15
CA HIS A 352 -12.40 -8.77 1.24
C HIS A 352 -11.12 -9.59 1.43
N LEU A 353 -10.48 -10.00 0.32
CA LEU A 353 -9.21 -10.74 0.41
C LEU A 353 -8.07 -9.91 0.99
N ARG A 354 -8.00 -8.63 0.63
CA ARG A 354 -6.93 -7.74 1.11
C ARG A 354 -7.14 -7.35 2.56
N ILE A 355 -8.39 -7.15 2.98
CA ILE A 355 -8.74 -6.97 4.40
C ILE A 355 -8.30 -8.19 5.21
N GLU A 356 -8.62 -9.40 4.76
CA GLU A 356 -8.20 -10.63 5.45
C GLU A 356 -6.67 -10.79 5.48
N ALA A 357 -5.98 -10.51 4.36
CA ALA A 357 -4.52 -10.57 4.31
C ALA A 357 -3.86 -9.58 5.28
N LEU A 358 -4.38 -8.34 5.36
CA LEU A 358 -3.89 -7.33 6.28
C LEU A 358 -4.15 -7.72 7.74
N ALA A 359 -5.37 -8.19 8.06
CA ALA A 359 -5.71 -8.67 9.40
C ALA A 359 -4.84 -9.86 9.82
N SER A 360 -4.60 -10.80 8.90
CA SER A 360 -3.74 -11.95 9.15
C SER A 360 -2.29 -11.53 9.42
N LYS A 361 -1.74 -10.57 8.65
CA LYS A 361 -0.40 -10.04 8.90
C LYS A 361 -0.33 -9.35 10.26
N TRP A 362 -1.27 -8.45 10.52
CA TRP A 362 -1.36 -7.73 11.79
C TRP A 362 -1.37 -8.66 13.00
N LEU A 363 -2.24 -9.66 12.97
CA LEU A 363 -2.38 -10.63 14.06
C LEU A 363 -1.17 -11.55 14.23
N SER A 364 -0.39 -11.74 13.17
CA SER A 364 0.85 -12.51 13.25
C SER A 364 1.97 -11.78 13.99
N LEU A 365 1.88 -10.44 14.12
CA LEU A 365 2.85 -9.63 14.87
C LEU A 365 2.65 -9.74 16.40
N SER A 366 1.43 -10.03 16.83
CA SER A 366 1.03 -10.13 18.24
C SER A 366 0.94 -11.60 18.69
N SER A 367 2.09 -12.23 18.99
CA SER A 367 2.13 -13.62 19.47
C SER A 367 1.64 -13.80 20.91
N ASP A 368 1.68 -12.72 21.72
CA ASP A 368 1.68 -12.78 23.18
C ASP A 368 0.33 -12.49 23.85
N SER A 369 -0.68 -12.03 23.11
CA SER A 369 -2.02 -11.70 23.63
C SER A 369 -3.09 -12.75 23.32
N ARG A 370 -2.68 -13.96 22.92
CA ARG A 370 -3.63 -15.03 22.60
C ARG A 370 -4.14 -15.68 23.88
N ASP A 371 -5.44 -15.59 24.11
CA ASP A 371 -6.13 -16.41 25.10
C ASP A 371 -5.85 -17.89 24.81
N GLU A 372 -5.47 -18.65 25.85
CA GLU A 372 -5.25 -20.09 25.78
C GLU A 372 -6.53 -20.80 25.33
N GLY A 373 -6.66 -21.07 24.02
CA GLY A 373 -7.76 -21.85 23.45
C GLY A 373 -8.34 -21.33 22.14
N THR A 374 -8.14 -20.06 21.79
CA THR A 374 -8.60 -19.50 20.50
C THR A 374 -7.59 -19.72 19.39
N SER A 375 -8.05 -20.25 18.25
CA SER A 375 -7.22 -20.38 17.07
C SER A 375 -6.99 -19.01 16.41
N LEU A 376 -5.80 -18.78 15.84
CA LEU A 376 -5.49 -17.57 15.05
C LEU A 376 -6.56 -17.30 13.98
N ARG A 377 -7.16 -18.37 13.46
CA ARG A 377 -8.20 -18.30 12.43
C ARG A 377 -9.50 -17.69 12.95
N GLU A 378 -9.98 -18.11 14.11
CA GLU A 378 -11.20 -17.55 14.71
C GLU A 378 -11.04 -16.06 15.01
N GLU A 379 -9.82 -15.67 15.38
CA GLU A 379 -9.48 -14.28 15.63
C GLU A 379 -9.47 -13.43 14.34
N ILE A 380 -8.81 -13.91 13.28
CA ILE A 380 -8.86 -13.27 11.95
C ILE A 380 -10.32 -13.08 11.52
N ASP A 381 -11.14 -14.11 11.69
CA ASP A 381 -12.56 -14.10 11.33
C ASP A 381 -13.36 -13.08 12.14
N ARG A 382 -13.09 -12.97 13.44
CA ARG A 382 -13.72 -11.98 14.32
C ARG A 382 -13.38 -10.56 13.86
N VAL A 383 -12.09 -10.30 13.65
CA VAL A 383 -11.59 -8.99 13.23
C VAL A 383 -12.16 -8.60 11.87
N CYS A 384 -12.10 -9.48 10.87
CA CYS A 384 -12.62 -9.19 9.53
C CYS A 384 -14.12 -8.86 9.58
N ARG A 385 -14.92 -9.56 10.40
CA ARG A 385 -16.34 -9.25 10.57
C ARG A 385 -16.57 -7.85 11.16
N VAL A 386 -15.79 -7.48 12.18
CA VAL A 386 -15.91 -6.15 12.80
C VAL A 386 -15.51 -5.05 11.81
N LEU A 387 -14.42 -5.23 11.08
CA LEU A 387 -13.99 -4.31 10.02
C LEU A 387 -15.06 -4.15 8.93
N GLU A 388 -15.50 -5.26 8.32
CA GLU A 388 -16.49 -5.23 7.24
C GLU A 388 -17.81 -4.59 7.68
N HIS A 389 -18.27 -4.87 8.90
CA HIS A 389 -19.47 -4.25 9.46
C HIS A 389 -19.29 -2.74 9.64
N THR A 390 -18.15 -2.31 10.16
CA THR A 390 -17.85 -0.89 10.43
C THR A 390 -17.74 -0.09 9.14
N LEU A 391 -17.07 -0.65 8.12
CA LEU A 391 -16.91 -0.02 6.80
C LEU A 391 -18.25 0.14 6.09
N LYS A 392 -19.11 -0.90 6.09
CA LYS A 392 -20.43 -0.87 5.45
C LYS A 392 -21.40 0.10 6.11
N THR A 393 -21.39 0.18 7.43
CA THR A 393 -22.36 1.00 8.18
C THR A 393 -22.09 2.50 8.02
N ASN A 394 -20.81 2.88 7.88
CA ASN A 394 -20.38 4.27 7.93
C ASN A 394 -19.90 4.81 6.56
N ALA A 395 -20.07 4.04 5.46
CA ALA A 395 -19.61 4.38 4.12
C ALA A 395 -18.14 4.85 4.07
N ILE A 396 -17.29 4.18 4.85
CA ILE A 396 -15.87 4.52 4.99
C ILE A 396 -15.08 3.83 3.87
N PRO A 397 -14.18 4.53 3.15
CA PRO A 397 -13.34 3.93 2.13
C PRO A 397 -12.49 2.77 2.67
N HIS A 398 -12.34 1.69 1.90
CA HIS A 398 -11.55 0.53 2.32
C HIS A 398 -10.05 0.75 2.06
N HIS A 399 -9.49 1.83 2.58
CA HIS A 399 -8.08 2.18 2.37
C HIS A 399 -7.16 1.58 3.45
N PRO A 400 -5.90 1.20 3.11
CA PRO A 400 -4.97 0.54 4.05
C PRO A 400 -4.77 1.32 5.36
N TRP A 401 -4.63 2.65 5.27
CA TRP A 401 -4.49 3.54 6.42
C TRP A 401 -5.65 3.38 7.40
N ILE A 402 -6.89 3.43 6.90
CA ILE A 402 -8.10 3.37 7.73
C ILE A 402 -8.23 1.99 8.38
N LEU A 403 -7.96 0.95 7.61
CA LEU A 403 -8.01 -0.43 8.08
C LEU A 403 -7.01 -0.68 9.22
N LEU A 404 -5.78 -0.15 9.13
CA LEU A 404 -4.77 -0.27 10.19
C LEU A 404 -5.19 0.44 11.48
N VAL A 405 -5.82 1.61 11.35
CA VAL A 405 -6.39 2.34 12.49
C VAL A 405 -7.51 1.53 13.15
N LEU A 406 -8.44 1.00 12.36
CA LEU A 406 -9.54 0.18 12.86
C LEU A 406 -9.03 -1.10 13.53
N LEU A 407 -8.05 -1.78 12.91
CA LEU A 407 -7.40 -2.96 13.45
C LEU A 407 -6.83 -2.71 14.84
N ARG A 408 -6.15 -1.58 15.05
CA ARG A 408 -5.64 -1.19 16.37
C ARG A 408 -6.77 -1.01 17.39
N GLN A 409 -7.87 -0.38 17.00
CA GLN A 409 -8.98 -0.07 17.91
C GLN A 409 -9.74 -1.29 18.40
N VAL A 410 -9.82 -2.36 17.60
CA VAL A 410 -10.41 -3.64 18.01
C VAL A 410 -9.78 -4.16 19.32
N TYR A 411 -8.55 -3.75 19.63
CA TYR A 411 -7.80 -4.21 20.80
C TYR A 411 -7.65 -3.18 21.94
N VAL A 412 -7.99 -1.90 21.74
CA VAL A 412 -7.62 -0.82 22.69
C VAL A 412 -8.76 -0.38 23.62
N THR A 413 -10.04 -0.62 23.30
CA THR A 413 -11.17 -0.14 24.15
C THR A 413 -12.44 -0.97 24.08
N ASP A 414 -13.17 -1.00 25.21
CA ASP A 414 -14.54 -1.51 25.38
C ASP A 414 -15.46 -1.22 24.19
N GLU A 415 -16.38 -2.16 23.91
CA GLU A 415 -17.34 -2.22 22.80
C GLU A 415 -18.11 -0.93 22.43
N VAL A 416 -18.05 0.11 23.28
CA VAL A 416 -18.80 1.36 23.16
C VAL A 416 -18.18 2.32 22.12
N ALA A 417 -16.86 2.33 21.93
CA ALA A 417 -16.23 3.20 20.92
C ALA A 417 -16.43 2.68 19.49
N ALA A 418 -16.40 1.35 19.30
CA ALA A 418 -16.66 0.71 18.02
C ALA A 418 -18.13 0.83 17.56
N LYS A 419 -19.08 0.95 18.51
CA LYS A 419 -20.52 1.09 18.22
C LYS A 419 -20.91 2.44 17.61
N ASN A 420 -20.12 3.50 17.82
CA ASN A 420 -20.46 4.84 17.33
C ASN A 420 -19.83 5.22 15.97
N GLY A 421 -18.95 4.38 15.40
CA GLY A 421 -18.65 4.32 13.96
C GLY A 421 -18.12 5.56 13.22
N SER A 422 -18.10 6.73 13.85
CA SER A 422 -17.80 7.98 13.16
C SER A 422 -16.31 8.10 12.87
N TYR A 423 -15.99 8.32 11.60
CA TYR A 423 -14.66 8.59 11.06
C TYR A 423 -13.83 9.54 11.94
N GLY A 424 -14.43 10.62 12.48
CA GLY A 424 -13.75 11.57 13.36
C GLY A 424 -13.34 11.02 14.73
N HIS A 425 -14.09 10.07 15.30
CA HIS A 425 -13.68 9.39 16.55
C HIS A 425 -12.47 8.48 16.33
N LEU A 426 -12.35 7.88 15.14
CA LEU A 426 -11.25 6.97 14.81
C LEU A 426 -9.91 7.69 14.88
N TYR A 427 -9.81 8.82 14.16
CA TYR A 427 -8.61 9.66 14.15
C TYR A 427 -8.31 10.26 15.52
N ASN A 428 -9.34 10.74 16.24
CA ASN A 428 -9.14 11.27 17.59
C ASN A 428 -8.48 10.22 18.51
N ALA A 429 -8.91 8.96 18.46
CA ALA A 429 -8.31 7.89 19.25
C ALA A 429 -6.86 7.59 18.84
N VAL A 430 -6.53 7.59 17.54
CA VAL A 430 -5.15 7.39 17.05
C VAL A 430 -4.24 8.53 17.50
N ILE A 431 -4.68 9.78 17.33
CA ILE A 431 -3.92 10.97 17.73
C ILE A 431 -3.73 11.00 19.24
N THR A 432 -4.78 10.68 20.01
CA THR A 432 -4.68 10.56 21.47
C THR A 432 -3.71 9.45 21.87
N ALA A 433 -3.77 8.29 21.23
CA ALA A 433 -2.85 7.19 21.51
C ALA A 433 -1.40 7.51 21.10
N ALA A 434 -1.20 8.32 20.06
CA ALA A 434 0.13 8.81 19.67
C ALA A 434 0.70 9.74 20.76
N LEU A 435 -0.11 10.71 21.22
CA LEU A 435 0.26 11.66 22.28
C LEU A 435 0.44 10.99 23.65
N ALA A 436 -0.28 9.91 23.95
CA ALA A 436 -0.12 9.17 25.20
C ALA A 436 1.29 8.55 25.36
N ARG A 437 2.05 8.40 24.26
CA ARG A 437 3.44 7.89 24.27
C ARG A 437 4.49 8.96 24.56
N SER A 438 4.07 10.22 24.71
CA SER A 438 4.96 11.31 25.08
C SER A 438 5.79 10.96 26.32
N LYS A 439 7.08 11.28 26.29
CA LYS A 439 7.96 11.15 27.47
C LYS A 439 7.84 12.34 28.41
N VAL A 440 7.34 13.48 27.92
CA VAL A 440 7.11 14.68 28.71
C VAL A 440 5.72 14.60 29.36
N THR A 441 5.62 13.84 30.46
CA THR A 441 4.36 13.65 31.22
C THR A 441 3.96 14.85 32.07
N SER A 442 4.85 15.82 32.25
CA SER A 442 4.56 17.09 32.95
C SER A 442 3.56 17.96 32.18
N VAL A 443 3.46 17.77 30.86
CA VAL A 443 2.51 18.47 30.00
C VAL A 443 1.34 17.56 29.72
N ASP A 444 0.14 17.97 30.14
CA ASP A 444 -1.06 17.15 29.92
C ASP A 444 -1.42 17.07 28.42
N ILE A 445 -2.20 16.04 28.08
CA ILE A 445 -2.60 15.79 26.69
C ILE A 445 -3.39 17.00 26.14
N LYS A 446 -4.20 17.67 26.97
CA LYS A 446 -5.02 18.82 26.55
C LYS A 446 -4.15 20.02 26.12
N THR A 447 -3.06 20.29 26.82
CA THR A 447 -2.10 21.33 26.47
C THR A 447 -1.45 20.99 25.13
N LYS A 448 -1.05 19.73 24.91
CA LYS A 448 -0.49 19.30 23.61
C LYS A 448 -1.47 19.43 22.45
N TYR A 449 -2.74 19.08 22.69
CA TYR A 449 -3.81 19.30 21.72
C TYR A 449 -3.95 20.79 21.37
N THR A 450 -3.94 21.64 22.38
CA THR A 450 -4.07 23.09 22.19
C THR A 450 -2.86 23.63 21.42
N TYR A 451 -1.65 23.25 21.80
CA TYR A 451 -0.41 23.61 21.11
C TYR A 451 -0.42 23.23 19.62
N LEU A 452 -0.74 21.96 19.31
CA LEU A 452 -0.81 21.47 17.93
C LEU A 452 -1.92 22.16 17.13
N SER A 453 -3.03 22.54 17.77
CA SER A 453 -4.10 23.29 17.10
C SER A 453 -3.70 24.72 16.71
N HIS A 454 -2.90 25.40 17.56
CA HIS A 454 -2.33 26.70 17.23
C HIS A 454 -1.32 26.59 16.10
N PHE A 455 -0.47 25.56 16.14
CA PHE A 455 0.45 25.26 15.03
C PHE A 455 -0.30 25.04 13.71
N ALA A 456 -1.37 24.22 13.70
CA ALA A 456 -2.19 24.03 12.50
C ALA A 456 -2.84 25.34 12.01
N LYS A 457 -3.31 26.20 12.91
CA LYS A 457 -3.88 27.49 12.54
C LYS A 457 -2.84 28.42 11.91
N GLU A 458 -1.61 28.42 12.41
CA GLU A 458 -0.53 29.24 11.85
C GLU A 458 -0.15 28.80 10.42
N LEU A 459 -0.04 27.49 10.19
CA LEU A 459 0.17 26.93 8.85
C LEU A 459 -0.95 27.35 7.88
N TYR A 460 -2.21 27.27 8.32
CA TYR A 460 -3.37 27.72 7.53
C TYR A 460 -3.30 29.21 7.18
N ASN A 461 -2.97 30.06 8.17
CA ASN A 461 -2.88 31.50 7.98
C ASN A 461 -1.77 31.88 6.99
N LYS A 462 -0.61 31.21 7.07
CA LYS A 462 0.53 31.42 6.17
C LYS A 462 0.36 30.76 4.80
N ARG A 463 -0.61 29.84 4.66
CA ARG A 463 -0.79 28.97 3.47
C ARG A 463 0.49 28.20 3.13
N GLN A 464 1.17 27.70 4.16
CA GLN A 464 2.40 26.93 4.04
C GLN A 464 2.29 25.63 4.85
N PRO A 465 2.80 24.50 4.34
CA PRO A 465 2.72 23.22 5.04
C PRO A 465 3.78 23.04 6.15
N THR A 466 4.70 23.99 6.28
CA THR A 466 5.86 23.93 7.19
C THR A 466 6.13 25.29 7.82
N LEU A 467 6.78 25.31 8.99
CA LEU A 467 7.41 26.49 9.58
C LEU A 467 8.91 26.26 9.71
N ASP A 468 9.71 27.32 9.53
CA ASP A 468 11.13 27.27 9.88
C ASP A 468 11.36 27.37 11.40
N ALA A 469 12.62 27.19 11.81
CA ALA A 469 12.98 27.16 13.23
C ALA A 469 12.73 28.48 13.96
N GLU A 470 12.82 29.63 13.30
CA GLU A 470 12.57 30.94 13.91
C GLU A 470 11.07 31.21 14.02
N GLU A 471 10.32 30.87 12.98
CA GLU A 471 8.86 30.92 12.98
C GLU A 471 8.25 30.02 14.05
N MET A 472 8.77 28.79 14.20
CA MET A 472 8.29 27.86 15.21
C MET A 472 8.62 28.32 16.63
N LYS A 473 9.80 28.92 16.86
CA LYS A 473 10.11 29.56 18.15
C LYS A 473 9.18 30.72 18.46
N SER A 474 8.87 31.55 17.46
CA SER A 474 7.94 32.67 17.61
C SER A 474 6.54 32.17 17.99
N LEU A 475 6.05 31.11 17.34
CA LEU A 475 4.79 30.46 17.69
C LEU A 475 4.82 29.88 19.10
N HIS A 476 5.91 29.21 19.47
CA HIS A 476 6.11 28.65 20.80
C HIS A 476 6.06 29.73 21.89
N GLN A 477 6.81 30.83 21.71
CA GLN A 477 6.80 31.94 22.65
C GLN A 477 5.40 32.57 22.77
N SER A 478 4.76 32.83 21.63
CA SER A 478 3.40 33.39 21.61
C SER A 478 2.38 32.50 22.32
N TYR A 479 2.51 31.18 22.19
CA TYR A 479 1.67 30.21 22.90
C TYR A 479 1.94 30.23 24.41
N CYS A 480 3.21 30.22 24.82
CA CYS A 480 3.61 30.26 26.23
C CYS A 480 3.11 31.55 26.90
N ASP A 481 3.24 32.69 26.24
CA ASP A 481 2.77 33.98 26.73
C ASP A 481 1.23 34.03 26.83
N LEU A 482 0.51 33.46 25.86
CA LEU A 482 -0.95 33.46 25.82
C LEU A 482 -1.59 32.64 26.94
N TYR A 483 -0.95 31.53 27.34
CA TYR A 483 -1.47 30.59 28.33
C TYR A 483 -0.73 30.64 29.67
N ASP A 484 0.22 31.56 29.84
CA ASP A 484 1.08 31.70 31.04
C ASP A 484 1.79 30.38 31.41
N LEU A 485 2.49 29.80 30.42
CA LEU A 485 3.16 28.51 30.54
C LEU A 485 4.68 28.65 30.38
N GLU A 486 5.43 27.90 31.18
CA GLU A 486 6.89 27.77 31.05
C GLU A 486 7.23 26.41 30.42
N LEU A 487 7.12 26.32 29.10
CA LEU A 487 7.51 25.13 28.34
C LEU A 487 8.91 25.30 27.73
N ASP A 488 9.71 24.23 27.74
CA ASP A 488 10.98 24.22 27.02
C ASP A 488 10.73 23.92 25.54
N TYR A 489 11.18 24.82 24.66
CA TYR A 489 11.00 24.69 23.21
C TYR A 489 11.56 23.37 22.67
N LYS A 490 12.83 23.06 22.97
CA LYS A 490 13.50 21.89 22.39
C LYS A 490 12.85 20.59 22.86
N ALA A 491 12.63 20.45 24.16
CA ALA A 491 11.99 19.27 24.73
C ALA A 491 10.56 19.09 24.21
N THR A 492 9.81 20.18 24.01
CA THR A 492 8.44 20.11 23.48
C THR A 492 8.43 19.63 22.02
N ILE A 493 9.27 20.23 21.16
CA ILE A 493 9.35 19.82 19.75
C ILE A 493 9.88 18.40 19.62
N GLU A 494 10.96 18.05 20.32
CA GLU A 494 11.51 16.69 20.32
C GLU A 494 10.48 15.66 20.79
N ASP A 495 9.70 15.96 21.84
CA ASP A 495 8.63 15.08 22.31
C ASP A 495 7.53 14.90 21.25
N LEU A 496 7.06 15.99 20.62
CA LEU A 496 6.04 15.93 19.59
C LEU A 496 6.52 15.22 18.31
N VAL A 497 7.79 15.35 17.95
CA VAL A 497 8.42 14.57 16.87
C VAL A 497 8.50 13.10 17.26
N ASN A 498 8.91 12.78 18.49
CA ASN A 498 8.97 11.41 19.01
C ASN A 498 7.60 10.73 19.10
N THR A 499 6.52 11.48 19.32
CA THR A 499 5.14 10.93 19.27
C THR A 499 4.72 10.52 17.85
N GLY A 500 5.45 10.96 16.83
CA GLY A 500 5.16 10.71 15.42
C GLY A 500 4.06 11.62 14.84
N LEU A 501 3.74 12.74 15.51
CA LEU A 501 2.76 13.72 14.99
C LEU A 501 3.43 14.83 14.18
N LEU A 502 4.63 15.23 14.58
CA LEU A 502 5.45 16.19 13.85
C LEU A 502 6.66 15.50 13.20
N ARG A 503 7.24 16.17 12.22
CA ARG A 503 8.59 15.88 11.70
C ARG A 503 9.41 17.15 11.75
N ASP A 504 10.73 16.97 11.93
CA ASP A 504 11.73 18.03 11.89
C ASP A 504 12.79 17.61 10.87
N GLU A 505 12.90 18.39 9.79
CA GLU A 505 13.88 18.22 8.73
C GLU A 505 14.79 19.45 8.70
N ASP A 506 15.96 19.36 9.34
CA ASP A 506 16.95 20.44 9.43
C ASP A 506 16.38 21.78 9.97
N GLY A 507 15.46 21.71 10.96
CA GLY A 507 14.81 22.87 11.56
C GLY A 507 13.55 23.33 10.82
N ILE A 508 13.13 22.61 9.77
CA ILE A 508 11.84 22.80 9.10
C ILE A 508 10.84 21.84 9.74
N ILE A 509 9.86 22.39 10.43
CA ILE A 509 8.89 21.64 11.23
C ILE A 509 7.56 21.57 10.50
N ALA A 510 6.99 20.36 10.43
CA ALA A 510 5.73 20.09 9.75
C ALA A 510 4.92 19.02 10.49
N PHE A 511 3.62 18.95 10.22
CA PHE A 511 2.88 17.74 10.56
C PHE A 511 3.41 16.56 9.76
N ARG A 512 3.61 15.42 10.44
CA ARG A 512 4.08 14.19 9.80
C ARG A 512 3.06 13.66 8.78
N ALA A 513 1.78 13.86 9.06
CA ALA A 513 0.68 13.42 8.19
C ALA A 513 -0.38 14.49 8.03
N LYS A 514 -0.92 14.63 6.81
CA LYS A 514 -1.91 15.66 6.43
C LYS A 514 -3.20 15.58 7.25
N TYR A 515 -3.66 14.37 7.61
CA TYR A 515 -4.85 14.22 8.44
C TYR A 515 -4.65 14.82 9.84
N SER A 516 -3.42 14.75 10.40
CA SER A 516 -3.12 15.32 11.71
C SER A 516 -3.29 16.83 11.66
N TYR A 517 -2.75 17.46 10.61
CA TYR A 517 -2.98 18.88 10.33
C TYR A 517 -4.48 19.20 10.22
N CYS A 518 -5.22 18.48 9.36
CA CYS A 518 -6.64 18.75 9.12
C CYS A 518 -7.47 18.60 10.41
N PHE A 519 -7.16 17.59 11.24
CA PHE A 519 -7.79 17.34 12.52
C PHE A 519 -7.51 18.46 13.53
N PHE A 520 -6.26 18.89 13.68
CA PHE A 520 -5.90 19.95 14.62
C PHE A 520 -6.40 21.33 14.17
N LEU A 521 -6.50 21.57 12.86
CA LEU A 521 -7.19 22.74 12.32
C LEU A 521 -8.68 22.71 12.69
N ALA A 522 -9.38 21.60 12.45
CA ALA A 522 -10.78 21.44 12.85
C ALA A 522 -10.98 21.61 14.37
N TRP A 523 -10.04 21.09 15.17
CA TRP A 523 -10.05 21.24 16.62
C TRP A 523 -9.92 22.70 17.06
N TYR A 524 -9.04 23.47 16.40
CA TYR A 524 -8.91 24.92 16.62
C TYR A 524 -10.23 25.64 16.31
N LEU A 525 -10.79 25.39 15.11
CA LEU A 525 -12.01 26.05 14.64
C LEU A 525 -13.19 25.77 15.59
N ASN A 526 -13.35 24.53 16.05
CA ASN A 526 -14.42 24.15 16.97
C ASN A 526 -14.37 24.96 18.28
N ARG A 527 -13.19 25.13 18.87
CA ARG A 527 -13.05 25.84 20.16
C ARG A 527 -13.19 27.35 20.04
N HIS A 528 -12.95 27.89 18.85
CA HIS A 528 -13.04 29.31 18.56
C HIS A 528 -14.25 29.65 17.67
N VAL A 529 -15.22 28.73 17.55
CA VAL A 529 -16.42 28.88 16.68
C VAL A 529 -17.29 30.10 17.03
N HIS A 530 -17.13 30.63 18.24
CA HIS A 530 -17.78 31.85 18.70
C HIS A 530 -17.21 33.14 18.07
N GLN A 531 -16.03 33.09 17.46
CA GLN A 531 -15.36 34.22 16.82
C GLN A 531 -15.80 34.34 15.35
N GLU A 532 -16.15 35.55 14.90
CA GLU A 532 -16.65 35.76 13.53
C GLU A 532 -15.59 35.45 12.46
N GLU A 533 -14.31 35.70 12.76
CA GLU A 533 -13.19 35.35 11.87
C GLU A 533 -13.11 33.83 11.61
N VAL A 534 -13.35 33.04 12.66
CA VAL A 534 -13.38 31.58 12.58
C VAL A 534 -14.62 31.10 11.84
N ARG A 535 -15.78 31.72 12.09
CA ARG A 535 -17.01 31.44 11.32
C ARG A 535 -16.82 31.72 9.84
N SER A 536 -16.13 32.82 9.49
CA SER A 536 -15.76 33.10 8.10
C SER A 536 -14.84 32.04 7.51
N THR A 537 -13.87 31.54 8.29
CA THR A 537 -12.99 30.45 7.87
C THR A 537 -13.80 29.16 7.59
N ILE A 538 -14.79 28.83 8.44
CA ILE A 538 -15.66 27.66 8.23
C ILE A 538 -16.45 27.79 6.92
N ARG A 539 -16.96 28.98 6.59
CA ARG A 539 -17.64 29.25 5.32
C ARG A 539 -16.72 29.05 4.11
N GLU A 540 -15.49 29.55 4.20
CA GLU A 540 -14.48 29.38 3.15
C GLU A 540 -14.21 27.90 2.88
N LEU A 541 -13.98 27.10 3.94
CA LEU A 541 -13.73 25.67 3.82
C LEU A 541 -14.94 24.91 3.23
N CYS A 542 -16.17 25.23 3.66
CA CYS A 542 -17.39 24.62 3.11
C CYS A 542 -17.65 25.01 1.64
N GLY A 543 -17.16 26.17 1.20
CA GLY A 543 -17.21 26.60 -0.20
C GLY A 543 -16.17 25.92 -1.10
N GLN A 544 -15.16 25.28 -0.51
CA GLN A 544 -14.01 24.70 -1.20
C GLN A 544 -13.88 23.19 -0.97
N LEU A 545 -15.01 22.47 -0.84
CA LEU A 545 -15.01 21.01 -0.58
C LEU A 545 -14.39 20.15 -1.68
N PHE A 546 -14.09 20.74 -2.85
CA PHE A 546 -13.31 20.08 -3.90
C PHE A 546 -11.81 20.05 -3.60
N HIS A 547 -11.33 20.80 -2.59
CA HIS A 547 -9.98 20.68 -2.07
C HIS A 547 -9.94 19.70 -0.88
N ASP A 548 -9.04 18.72 -0.95
CA ASP A 548 -8.88 17.69 0.07
C ASP A 548 -8.68 18.21 1.49
N GLU A 549 -7.88 19.27 1.68
CA GLU A 549 -7.64 19.85 3.01
C GLU A 549 -8.93 20.39 3.60
N SER A 550 -9.69 21.12 2.80
CA SER A 550 -10.99 21.67 3.18
C SER A 550 -12.00 20.58 3.46
N ALA A 551 -12.11 19.59 2.58
CA ALA A 551 -13.02 18.47 2.75
C ALA A 551 -12.72 17.68 4.03
N ASN A 552 -11.46 17.29 4.23
CA ASN A 552 -11.04 16.53 5.41
C ASN A 552 -11.21 17.35 6.70
N THR A 553 -10.86 18.64 6.70
CA THR A 553 -11.07 19.52 7.87
C THR A 553 -12.56 19.67 8.19
N VAL A 554 -13.43 19.84 7.19
CA VAL A 554 -14.89 19.93 7.40
C VAL A 554 -15.46 18.61 7.95
N VAL A 555 -14.99 17.45 7.47
CA VAL A 555 -15.38 16.14 8.02
C VAL A 555 -15.03 16.03 9.50
N PHE A 556 -13.81 16.43 9.89
CA PHE A 556 -13.43 16.45 11.31
C PHE A 556 -14.24 17.48 12.10
N LEU A 557 -14.50 18.65 11.52
CA LEU A 557 -15.24 19.71 12.18
C LEU A 557 -16.70 19.32 12.42
N ALA A 558 -17.37 18.68 11.45
CA ALA A 558 -18.73 18.17 11.59
C ALA A 558 -18.85 17.14 12.73
N HIS A 559 -17.76 16.44 13.03
CA HIS A 559 -17.69 15.49 14.13
C HIS A 559 -17.40 16.14 15.48
N LEU A 560 -16.52 17.15 15.51
CA LEU A 560 -16.08 17.81 16.73
C LEU A 560 -17.04 18.91 17.19
N CYS A 561 -17.75 19.54 16.26
CA CYS A 561 -18.53 20.75 16.49
C CYS A 561 -20.01 20.43 16.68
N GLY A 562 -20.58 20.91 17.79
CA GLY A 562 -22.02 20.90 18.04
C GLY A 562 -22.75 22.14 17.55
N ASP A 563 -22.04 23.16 17.02
CA ASP A 563 -22.66 24.39 16.51
C ASP A 563 -23.33 24.12 15.14
N PRO A 564 -24.61 24.52 14.95
CA PRO A 564 -25.33 24.32 13.69
C PRO A 564 -24.66 24.96 12.47
N ILE A 565 -23.74 25.92 12.65
CA ILE A 565 -23.09 26.64 11.56
C ILE A 565 -22.48 25.70 10.52
N VAL A 566 -21.81 24.63 10.94
CA VAL A 566 -21.15 23.69 10.04
C VAL A 566 -22.19 23.02 9.14
N LEU A 567 -23.27 22.51 9.74
CA LEU A 567 -24.35 21.86 9.00
C LEU A 567 -25.10 22.85 8.10
N SER A 568 -25.32 24.09 8.53
CA SER A 568 -26.01 25.10 7.72
C SER A 568 -25.19 25.51 6.49
N GLU A 569 -23.88 25.70 6.66
CA GLU A 569 -22.99 26.09 5.56
C GLU A 569 -22.78 24.93 4.58
N MET A 570 -22.64 23.69 5.08
CA MET A 570 -22.62 22.50 4.22
C MET A 570 -23.91 22.35 3.40
N LYS A 571 -25.09 22.57 4.02
CA LYS A 571 -26.37 22.55 3.32
C LYS A 571 -26.47 23.66 2.27
N ALA A 572 -25.99 24.86 2.59
CA ALA A 572 -25.96 25.97 1.64
C ALA A 572 -25.07 25.63 0.42
N ALA A 573 -23.87 25.10 0.66
CA ALA A 573 -22.97 24.66 -0.40
C ALA A 573 -23.58 23.54 -1.26
N ALA A 574 -24.16 22.51 -0.63
CA ALA A 574 -24.82 21.42 -1.34
C ALA A 574 -26.04 21.90 -2.15
N GLY A 575 -26.82 22.85 -1.61
CA GLY A 575 -27.96 23.44 -2.32
C GLY A 575 -27.55 24.20 -3.59
N VAL A 576 -26.40 24.86 -3.58
CA VAL A 576 -25.82 25.49 -4.78
C VAL A 576 -25.38 24.43 -5.80
N LEU A 577 -24.68 23.38 -5.35
CA LEU A 577 -24.12 22.34 -6.21
C LEU A 577 -25.21 21.46 -6.86
N LEU A 578 -26.23 21.09 -6.10
CA LEU A 578 -27.27 20.14 -6.52
C LEU A 578 -28.55 20.83 -7.01
N GLY A 579 -28.62 22.17 -6.97
CA GLY A 579 -29.85 22.92 -7.26
C GLY A 579 -30.40 22.74 -8.68
N SER A 580 -29.59 22.25 -9.62
CA SER A 580 -29.99 21.93 -11.00
C SER A 580 -30.47 20.49 -11.19
N LEU A 581 -30.28 19.61 -10.20
CA LEU A 581 -30.61 18.19 -10.28
C LEU A 581 -31.99 17.92 -9.69
N ALA A 582 -32.79 17.09 -10.36
CA ALA A 582 -34.06 16.64 -9.84
C ALA A 582 -33.85 15.59 -8.71
N PRO A 583 -34.64 15.62 -7.63
CA PRO A 583 -34.59 14.59 -6.61
C PRO A 583 -34.88 13.20 -7.19
N CYS A 584 -34.13 12.19 -6.75
CA CYS A 584 -34.35 10.79 -7.14
C CYS A 584 -35.71 10.29 -6.62
N ASN A 585 -36.52 9.68 -7.48
CA ASN A 585 -37.78 9.05 -7.13
C ASN A 585 -37.54 7.58 -6.78
N LEU A 586 -37.39 7.28 -5.50
CA LEU A 586 -37.20 5.92 -4.96
C LEU A 586 -38.39 4.97 -5.17
N THR A 587 -39.40 5.35 -5.95
CA THR A 587 -40.50 4.48 -6.38
C THR A 587 -40.40 4.14 -7.87
N GLU A 588 -40.16 5.15 -8.71
CA GLU A 588 -40.10 4.98 -10.17
C GLU A 588 -38.71 4.56 -10.64
N ASP A 589 -37.66 5.16 -10.06
CA ASP A 589 -36.27 4.96 -10.49
C ASP A 589 -35.69 3.60 -10.04
N VAL A 590 -36.36 2.89 -9.13
CA VAL A 590 -35.95 1.57 -8.60
C VAL A 590 -36.76 0.40 -9.14
N GLN A 591 -37.73 0.62 -10.05
CA GLN A 591 -38.58 -0.45 -10.58
C GLN A 591 -37.80 -1.58 -11.27
N PHE A 592 -36.59 -1.32 -11.73
CA PHE A 592 -35.71 -2.35 -12.29
C PHE A 592 -35.20 -3.34 -11.22
N LEU A 593 -35.08 -2.91 -9.95
CA LEU A 593 -34.71 -3.77 -8.82
C LEU A 593 -35.86 -4.71 -8.47
N ASP A 594 -37.11 -4.26 -8.60
CA ASP A 594 -38.29 -5.10 -8.37
C ASP A 594 -38.44 -6.24 -9.40
N GLN A 595 -37.75 -6.12 -10.54
CA GLN A 595 -37.68 -7.16 -11.57
C GLN A 595 -36.58 -8.20 -11.30
N LEU A 596 -35.73 -8.00 -10.29
CA LEU A 596 -34.69 -8.98 -9.89
C LEU A 596 -35.34 -10.16 -9.18
N ASN A 597 -35.63 -11.20 -9.98
CA ASN A 597 -36.16 -12.46 -9.48
C ASN A 597 -35.23 -13.07 -8.41
N PRO A 598 -35.73 -13.44 -7.21
CA PRO A 598 -34.92 -14.13 -6.22
C PRO A 598 -34.63 -15.54 -6.72
N LYS A 599 -33.48 -15.74 -7.37
CA LYS A 599 -32.98 -17.07 -7.68
C LYS A 599 -32.75 -17.79 -6.35
N THR A 600 -33.50 -18.85 -6.10
CA THR A 600 -33.21 -19.81 -5.03
C THR A 600 -31.88 -20.48 -5.35
N PHE A 601 -30.84 -20.12 -4.60
CA PHE A 601 -29.55 -20.78 -4.69
C PHE A 601 -29.61 -22.11 -3.93
N GLN A 602 -29.29 -23.21 -4.61
CA GLN A 602 -28.90 -24.45 -3.94
C GLN A 602 -27.46 -24.28 -3.44
N LEU A 603 -27.26 -24.44 -2.13
CA LEU A 603 -25.97 -24.33 -1.49
C LEU A 603 -25.22 -25.66 -1.67
N GLU A 604 -24.36 -25.77 -2.68
CA GLU A 604 -23.42 -26.87 -2.81
C GLU A 604 -22.08 -26.47 -2.17
N LEU A 605 -21.62 -27.25 -1.19
CA LEU A 605 -20.31 -27.06 -0.57
C LEU A 605 -19.25 -27.69 -1.47
N PRO A 606 -18.25 -26.93 -1.96
CA PRO A 606 -17.20 -27.49 -2.79
C PRO A 606 -16.29 -28.42 -1.98
N SER A 607 -15.81 -29.49 -2.59
CA SER A 607 -15.01 -30.54 -1.93
C SER A 607 -13.52 -30.17 -1.73
N THR A 608 -13.11 -28.95 -2.04
CA THR A 608 -11.75 -28.46 -1.86
C THR A 608 -11.44 -28.14 -0.38
N PRO A 609 -10.16 -28.00 -0.01
CA PRO A 609 -9.79 -27.61 1.35
C PRO A 609 -10.46 -26.29 1.79
N ALA A 610 -10.79 -26.20 3.08
CA ALA A 610 -11.57 -25.08 3.63
C ALA A 610 -10.95 -23.70 3.37
N ASP A 611 -9.62 -23.57 3.43
CA ASP A 611 -8.93 -22.30 3.17
C ASP A 611 -9.01 -21.88 1.69
N GLN A 612 -8.92 -22.84 0.77
CA GLN A 612 -9.09 -22.57 -0.65
C GLN A 612 -10.52 -22.12 -0.95
N ASN A 613 -11.51 -22.86 -0.44
CA ASN A 613 -12.93 -22.52 -0.55
C ASN A 613 -13.23 -21.11 -0.06
N ARG A 614 -12.62 -20.73 1.07
CA ARG A 614 -12.80 -19.40 1.63
C ARG A 614 -12.16 -18.33 0.76
N ARG A 615 -10.92 -18.54 0.33
CA ARG A 615 -10.21 -17.63 -0.55
C ARG A 615 -11.00 -17.40 -1.85
N ASP A 616 -11.48 -18.47 -2.47
CA ASP A 616 -12.32 -18.41 -3.68
C ASP A 616 -13.63 -17.66 -3.41
N ARG A 617 -14.25 -17.86 -2.24
CA ARG A 617 -15.46 -17.12 -1.84
C ARG A 617 -15.19 -15.62 -1.68
N LEU A 618 -14.07 -15.24 -1.08
CA LEU A 618 -13.71 -13.82 -0.92
C LEU A 618 -13.34 -13.21 -2.28
N GLU A 619 -12.61 -13.94 -3.13
CA GLU A 619 -12.33 -13.52 -4.52
C GLU A 619 -13.62 -13.28 -5.31
N ALA A 620 -14.59 -14.18 -5.22
CA ALA A 620 -15.88 -14.03 -5.89
C ALA A 620 -16.67 -12.81 -5.39
N LYS A 621 -16.53 -12.44 -4.11
CA LYS A 621 -17.10 -11.17 -3.61
C LYS A 621 -16.39 -9.97 -4.21
N ASP A 622 -15.07 -10.02 -4.31
CA ASP A 622 -14.25 -8.93 -4.85
C ASP A 622 -14.51 -8.74 -6.36
N GLU A 623 -14.64 -9.84 -7.11
CA GLU A 623 -15.06 -9.83 -8.52
C GLU A 623 -16.47 -9.23 -8.69
N ALA A 624 -17.42 -9.57 -7.80
CA ALA A 624 -18.76 -8.99 -7.84
C ALA A 624 -18.79 -7.48 -7.53
N ILE A 625 -17.84 -6.96 -6.73
CA ILE A 625 -17.68 -5.53 -6.50
C ILE A 625 -17.20 -4.85 -7.79
N VAL A 626 -16.17 -5.41 -8.41
CA VAL A 626 -15.60 -4.93 -9.69
C VAL A 626 -16.64 -4.91 -10.81
N GLU A 627 -17.51 -5.91 -10.91
CA GLU A 627 -18.58 -5.96 -11.91
C GLU A 627 -19.70 -4.93 -11.67
N ARG A 628 -19.90 -4.50 -10.42
CA ARG A 628 -20.94 -3.53 -10.03
C ARG A 628 -20.47 -2.08 -10.08
N GLU A 629 -19.17 -1.84 -10.00
CA GLU A 629 -18.64 -0.51 -10.25
C GLU A 629 -19.05 -0.12 -11.68
N PRO A 630 -19.72 1.03 -11.88
CA PRO A 630 -20.00 1.49 -13.23
C PRO A 630 -18.66 1.54 -13.95
N ARG A 631 -18.54 0.80 -15.07
CA ARG A 631 -17.42 0.94 -15.99
C ARG A 631 -17.35 2.42 -16.31
N MET A 632 -16.42 3.15 -15.67
CA MET A 632 -16.46 4.60 -15.64
C MET A 632 -16.65 5.09 -17.07
N HIS A 633 -17.70 5.88 -17.27
CA HIS A 633 -17.78 6.72 -18.45
C HIS A 633 -16.48 7.53 -18.44
N ASP A 634 -15.81 7.56 -19.59
CA ASP A 634 -14.52 8.18 -19.91
C ASP A 634 -14.38 9.70 -19.62
N GLY A 635 -15.07 10.24 -18.61
CA GLY A 635 -15.03 11.65 -18.21
C GLY A 635 -15.74 12.60 -19.18
N ARG A 636 -16.07 12.17 -20.40
CA ARG A 636 -16.61 13.04 -21.47
C ARG A 636 -18.04 13.58 -21.24
N GLY A 637 -18.73 13.07 -20.21
CA GLY A 637 -20.12 13.44 -19.92
C GLY A 637 -20.30 14.48 -18.81
N ILE A 638 -19.25 14.87 -18.09
CA ILE A 638 -19.37 15.86 -17.00
C ILE A 638 -18.95 17.21 -17.54
N THR A 639 -19.90 17.95 -18.10
CA THR A 639 -19.70 19.36 -18.41
C THR A 639 -19.64 20.15 -17.09
N THR A 640 -18.46 20.70 -16.74
CA THR A 640 -18.26 21.58 -15.58
C THR A 640 -18.94 22.96 -15.74
N HIS A 641 -19.57 23.21 -16.89
CA HIS A 641 -20.41 24.39 -17.13
C HIS A 641 -21.72 23.98 -17.83
N PRO A 642 -22.89 24.54 -17.42
CA PRO A 642 -24.11 24.38 -18.20
C PRO A 642 -23.91 25.10 -19.54
N SER A 643 -23.77 24.34 -20.64
CA SER A 643 -23.82 24.89 -21.99
C SER A 643 -25.23 25.41 -22.27
N PRO A 644 -25.42 26.71 -22.56
CA PRO A 644 -26.72 27.26 -22.89
C PRO A 644 -27.01 27.12 -24.38
N LYS A 645 -26.98 25.89 -24.94
CA LYS A 645 -27.44 25.64 -26.32
C LYS A 645 -28.10 24.27 -26.45
N ALA A 646 -29.32 24.16 -25.93
CA ALA A 646 -30.30 23.16 -26.36
C ALA A 646 -31.71 23.77 -26.38
N LYS A 647 -31.88 24.85 -27.15
CA LYS A 647 -33.18 25.27 -27.70
C LYS A 647 -32.96 25.87 -29.09
N ASN A 648 -33.18 25.05 -30.11
CA ASN A 648 -33.88 25.36 -31.36
C ASN A 648 -33.46 24.34 -32.44
N SER A 649 -34.20 23.26 -32.54
CA SER A 649 -34.50 22.64 -33.83
C SER A 649 -35.98 22.28 -33.83
N GLU A 650 -36.80 23.28 -34.16
CA GLU A 650 -38.13 23.04 -34.69
C GLU A 650 -38.03 22.23 -35.98
N ALA A 651 -39.10 21.49 -36.22
CA ALA A 651 -39.29 20.55 -37.31
C ALA A 651 -38.95 21.10 -38.70
N GLU A 652 -38.18 20.33 -39.47
CA GLU A 652 -38.38 20.23 -40.91
C GLU A 652 -38.65 18.77 -41.28
N ILE A 653 -39.93 18.52 -41.54
CA ILE A 653 -40.42 17.33 -42.21
C ILE A 653 -40.00 17.45 -43.67
N GLN A 654 -39.05 16.63 -44.11
CA GLN A 654 -38.97 16.22 -45.51
C GLN A 654 -39.11 14.71 -45.62
N ARG A 655 -40.28 14.34 -46.16
CA ARG A 655 -40.56 13.04 -46.76
C ARG A 655 -39.67 12.91 -48.01
N ASP A 656 -38.99 11.79 -48.15
CA ASP A 656 -39.00 10.93 -49.35
C ASP A 656 -37.89 9.87 -49.26
N GLY A 657 -38.19 8.64 -49.69
CA GLY A 657 -37.17 7.64 -50.00
C GLY A 657 -37.37 6.26 -49.38
N CYS A 658 -38.27 5.48 -49.96
CA CYS A 658 -38.48 4.06 -49.71
C CYS A 658 -37.28 3.20 -50.18
N GLY A 659 -36.85 2.17 -49.43
CA GLY A 659 -35.90 1.15 -49.91
C GLY A 659 -35.42 0.14 -48.84
N PRO A 660 -35.65 -1.19 -48.97
CA PRO A 660 -35.51 -2.18 -47.88
C PRO A 660 -34.28 -3.10 -47.98
N LEU A 661 -34.15 -4.04 -46.99
CA LEU A 661 -33.32 -5.27 -46.90
C LEU A 661 -32.22 -5.17 -45.79
N ALA A 662 -31.94 -6.16 -44.94
CA ALA A 662 -32.52 -7.47 -44.66
C ALA A 662 -31.93 -8.02 -43.33
N LYS A 663 -32.83 -8.52 -42.45
CA LYS A 663 -32.81 -9.74 -41.59
C LYS A 663 -31.61 -10.18 -40.69
N PRO A 664 -31.90 -11.03 -39.67
CA PRO A 664 -31.20 -11.14 -38.38
C PRO A 664 -30.47 -12.48 -38.15
N CYS A 665 -29.65 -12.58 -37.10
CA CYS A 665 -29.13 -13.86 -36.61
C CYS A 665 -29.54 -14.16 -35.15
N ARG A 666 -30.05 -15.38 -34.97
CA ARG A 666 -30.54 -16.01 -33.73
C ARG A 666 -29.44 -16.85 -33.07
N SER A 667 -29.69 -17.16 -31.79
CA SER A 667 -29.59 -18.49 -31.16
C SER A 667 -28.44 -18.73 -30.17
N LEU A 668 -28.83 -19.03 -28.93
CA LEU A 668 -28.23 -20.09 -28.10
C LEU A 668 -29.19 -20.40 -26.92
N ALA A 669 -30.15 -21.28 -27.18
CA ALA A 669 -30.94 -21.95 -26.16
C ALA A 669 -31.21 -23.38 -26.64
N LYS A 670 -30.39 -24.32 -26.18
CA LYS A 670 -30.64 -25.77 -26.22
C LYS A 670 -29.54 -26.48 -25.45
N PHE A 671 -29.83 -26.93 -24.23
CA PHE A 671 -29.45 -28.25 -23.75
C PHE A 671 -30.33 -28.58 -22.55
N CYS A 672 -31.37 -29.37 -22.83
CA CYS A 672 -32.22 -30.01 -21.83
C CYS A 672 -32.21 -31.49 -22.18
N GLY A 673 -31.69 -32.33 -21.29
CA GLY A 673 -31.67 -33.78 -21.42
C GLY A 673 -32.33 -34.42 -20.19
N MET A 674 -33.56 -34.93 -20.41
CA MET A 674 -34.29 -36.05 -19.77
C MET A 674 -33.90 -36.49 -18.34
N LYS A 675 -34.83 -36.76 -17.39
CA LYS A 675 -35.97 -37.68 -17.47
C LYS A 675 -37.09 -37.35 -16.46
N LEU A 676 -38.29 -37.78 -16.82
CA LEU A 676 -39.54 -37.79 -16.06
C LEU A 676 -39.49 -38.65 -14.79
N GLU A 677 -40.26 -38.27 -13.76
CA GLU A 677 -41.31 -39.13 -13.17
C GLU A 677 -42.28 -38.35 -12.27
N GLN A 678 -43.46 -38.94 -12.09
CA GLN A 678 -44.74 -38.28 -11.78
C GLN A 678 -45.09 -38.20 -10.27
N SER A 679 -45.91 -37.18 -9.98
CA SER A 679 -47.14 -37.26 -9.15
C SER A 679 -47.16 -36.62 -7.74
N LYS A 680 -48.32 -35.99 -7.51
CA LYS A 680 -49.02 -35.67 -6.24
C LYS A 680 -48.68 -34.36 -5.50
N ARG A 681 -49.57 -33.36 -5.72
CA ARG A 681 -50.14 -32.49 -4.66
C ARG A 681 -50.89 -33.37 -3.62
N PRO A 682 -51.22 -32.93 -2.38
CA PRO A 682 -51.57 -31.54 -2.01
C PRO A 682 -51.20 -31.02 -0.59
N THR A 683 -51.52 -29.73 -0.38
CA THR A 683 -52.01 -29.07 0.87
C THR A 683 -51.13 -28.96 2.12
N SER A 684 -50.86 -27.71 2.55
CA SER A 684 -51.38 -27.07 3.80
C SER A 684 -50.45 -25.90 4.18
N SER A 685 -50.88 -24.65 4.01
CA SER A 685 -51.41 -23.75 5.05
C SER A 685 -50.54 -23.56 6.30
N LYS A 686 -50.35 -22.28 6.65
CA LYS A 686 -49.99 -21.67 7.96
C LYS A 686 -48.52 -21.29 8.15
N ARG A 687 -48.27 -19.98 8.08
CA ARG A 687 -47.65 -19.15 9.14
C ARG A 687 -47.92 -17.68 8.80
N LEU A 688 -48.90 -17.07 9.47
CA LEU A 688 -48.78 -16.33 10.73
C LEU A 688 -48.17 -14.94 10.52
N SER A 689 -49.08 -14.03 10.21
CA SER A 689 -49.07 -12.61 10.53
C SER A 689 -48.91 -12.36 12.04
N ARG A 690 -48.02 -11.42 12.40
CA ARG A 690 -47.89 -10.60 13.64
C ARG A 690 -46.39 -10.24 13.68
N PHE A 691 -45.95 -9.01 13.53
CA PHE A 691 -46.32 -7.81 14.28
C PHE A 691 -46.24 -6.57 13.39
N ALA A 692 -47.31 -5.79 13.37
CA ALA A 692 -47.30 -4.37 13.06
C ALA A 692 -47.49 -3.64 14.40
N PHE A 693 -46.59 -2.72 14.72
CA PHE A 693 -46.80 -1.54 15.58
C PHE A 693 -45.47 -0.78 15.58
N LEU A 694 -45.38 0.27 14.77
CA LEU A 694 -44.49 1.40 14.98
C LEU A 694 -45.18 2.63 14.37
N ASP A 695 -45.24 3.68 15.19
CA ASP A 695 -45.93 4.96 15.00
C ASP A 695 -45.65 5.65 13.66
N ASP A 696 -46.73 6.17 13.07
CA ASP A 696 -46.81 6.84 11.77
C ASP A 696 -46.38 8.32 11.78
N ASP A 697 -45.74 8.82 12.84
CA ASP A 697 -45.47 10.26 13.02
C ASP A 697 -44.01 10.71 12.73
N LEU A 698 -43.17 9.86 12.11
CA LEU A 698 -41.77 10.20 11.78
C LEU A 698 -41.46 10.30 10.27
N LEU A 699 -42.47 10.30 9.41
CA LEU A 699 -42.31 10.36 7.93
C LEU A 699 -42.68 11.70 7.30
N ARG A 700 -42.61 12.79 8.08
CA ARG A 700 -42.62 14.16 7.54
C ARG A 700 -41.39 14.90 8.03
N ILE A 701 -40.30 14.67 7.30
CA ILE A 701 -39.11 15.49 7.05
C ILE A 701 -38.03 14.48 6.63
N PHE A 702 -38.01 14.12 5.36
CA PHE A 702 -36.82 13.79 4.57
C PHE A 702 -37.22 13.86 3.09
#